data_AF-A0A7X6NJV5-F1
#
_entry.id   AF-A0A7X6NJV5-F1
#
_cell.length_a   1.000
_cell.length_b   1.000
_cell.length_c   1.000
_cell.angle_alpha   90.00
_cell.angle_beta   90.00
_cell.angle_gamma   90.00
#
_symmetry.space_group_name_H-M   'P 1'
#
loop_
_entity.id
_entity.type
_entity.pdbx_description
1 polymer ?
#
loop_
_entity_poly.entity_id
_entity_poly.type
_entity_poly.pdbx_seq_one_letter_code
_entity_poly.pdbx_strand_id
1 'polypeptide(L)'
;MKNKIISLLLISSIIFNMVGFSGCSKAEEKLVDTSVQLPEHITGTVSDENLTVSQDGVSFTIEEGSVLMDTDVEITLKKDLPPIIVGDEEIMLTAYDFSVAGEEPLGVMTLEIPFTASDDEVFAAYYNLEKGEWEPVEFIYDAERKCAVIYTTHLSSYGLFTVENENTRNALIAYTYNLELAEVNINEAIRMLENAMEDPDTFYEDCFDLISNSVSIHSSITTNLVDLVSGLSSYVPTFSEGLKDNVTKFGYLLTGIEVVNAFMNDDKPAAVWKMFDTAVGFNVDKIASLSGTASMAAGLFSVGLVSYALNKFISTALQGRTDMYERAYNLYYKENGRTTAEWVYLIRAMVENGKDPEKTGEAISDEIKRYVNEFWEDDLTIAEYGKDANPNAWSSGSLGGLNDGIKKEISNYYQMTIERVVGNILNRIQIENKINMQSEMRKELFNFQKKMNSIVTISVKDSKAENEPSHFAGAVIRFSELPSSIEDPEKWESKISEKGAARIQFRVLAHLLAGSPRKMEIVKKSGDKEDIMVRFNAKFSLPESKLDLADLYPRSDYPKNIGGSYTVSMYNTTTGKTIDDLMLKVTVTQEVSDGCYADFYLENSGSVYLNGNYFYRYATGKVNYALGDMSFSGDDNNVSFKFDAYDNQKKVWGAFTGHK
;
A
#
# COMPACT_ATOMS: atom_id res chain seq x y z
N MET A 1 -19.80 25.69 -30.59
CA MET A 1 -18.53 25.50 -31.33
C MET A 1 -17.70 26.75 -31.16
N LYS A 2 -16.41 26.59 -30.79
CA LYS A 2 -15.45 27.59 -30.28
C LYS A 2 -15.62 27.94 -28.80
N ASN A 3 -14.98 27.12 -27.95
CA ASN A 3 -14.32 27.44 -26.67
C ASN A 3 -13.76 26.11 -26.12
N LYS A 4 -12.93 25.46 -26.93
CA LYS A 4 -12.11 24.30 -26.57
C LYS A 4 -10.66 24.80 -26.59
N ILE A 5 -9.83 24.34 -25.65
CA ILE A 5 -8.42 24.69 -25.41
C ILE A 5 -8.22 25.80 -24.35
N ILE A 6 -8.51 25.52 -23.08
CA ILE A 6 -7.90 26.24 -21.94
C ILE A 6 -7.41 25.27 -20.84
N SER A 7 -8.01 24.08 -20.66
CA SER A 7 -7.67 23.20 -19.52
C SER A 7 -6.38 22.36 -19.63
N LEU A 8 -5.63 22.41 -20.75
CA LEU A 8 -4.35 21.67 -20.86
C LEU A 8 -3.12 22.50 -20.47
N LEU A 9 -3.28 23.80 -20.17
CA LEU A 9 -2.15 24.70 -19.90
C LEU A 9 -1.79 24.83 -18.42
N LEU A 10 -2.63 24.36 -17.48
CA LEU A 10 -2.36 24.58 -16.05
C LEU A 10 -1.24 23.69 -15.49
N ILE A 11 -1.07 22.48 -16.03
CA ILE A 11 0.02 21.56 -15.63
C ILE A 11 1.36 22.01 -16.27
N SER A 12 1.33 22.64 -17.45
CA SER A 12 2.53 23.21 -18.09
C SER A 12 2.90 24.60 -17.55
N SER A 13 1.96 25.36 -16.99
CA SER A 13 2.23 26.73 -16.50
C SER A 13 2.96 26.79 -15.16
N ILE A 14 2.99 25.71 -14.39
CA ILE A 14 3.83 25.62 -13.18
C ILE A 14 5.32 25.43 -13.57
N ILE A 15 5.62 25.02 -14.81
CA ILE A 15 6.98 24.71 -15.28
C ILE A 15 7.67 25.92 -15.96
N PHE A 16 6.97 27.03 -16.25
CA PHE A 16 7.49 28.08 -17.16
C PHE A 16 7.62 29.52 -16.62
N ASN A 17 7.58 29.76 -15.31
CA ASN A 17 7.90 31.08 -14.75
C ASN A 17 9.27 31.12 -14.06
N MET A 18 10.33 30.91 -14.81
CA MET A 18 11.64 31.48 -14.49
C MET A 18 12.29 32.01 -15.77
N VAL A 19 12.12 33.31 -16.03
CA VAL A 19 12.93 34.06 -17.01
C VAL A 19 13.62 35.22 -16.30
N GLY A 20 14.95 35.18 -16.32
CA GLY A 20 15.88 36.25 -15.95
C GLY A 20 16.91 35.73 -14.95
N PHE A 21 18.11 35.29 -15.34
CA PHE A 21 19.11 36.13 -15.98
C PHE A 21 19.84 35.44 -17.14
N SER A 22 19.82 36.11 -18.30
CA SER A 22 20.69 35.87 -19.45
C SER A 22 22.05 36.54 -19.24
N GLY A 23 23.13 35.75 -19.21
CA GLY A 23 24.51 36.18 -19.38
C GLY A 23 25.17 35.39 -20.50
N CYS A 24 24.94 35.80 -21.75
CA CYS A 24 25.45 35.14 -22.94
C CYS A 24 26.94 35.48 -23.17
N SER A 25 27.82 34.48 -23.16
CA SER A 25 29.06 34.54 -23.94
C SER A 25 29.30 33.19 -24.60
N LYS A 26 29.37 33.17 -25.93
CA LYS A 26 29.77 32.01 -26.72
C LYS A 26 31.24 31.70 -26.43
N ALA A 27 31.50 30.55 -25.81
CA ALA A 27 32.78 29.88 -25.87
C ALA A 27 32.54 28.37 -26.02
N GLU A 28 33.39 27.76 -26.83
CA GLU A 28 33.42 26.38 -27.36
C GLU A 28 32.84 25.28 -26.48
N GLU A 29 32.17 24.32 -27.13
CA GLU A 29 31.82 23.00 -26.60
C GLU A 29 33.04 22.36 -25.92
N LYS A 30 33.01 22.29 -24.60
CA LYS A 30 33.76 21.31 -23.82
C LYS A 30 32.78 20.30 -23.24
N LEU A 31 33.10 19.03 -23.44
CA LEU A 31 32.52 17.88 -22.75
C LEU A 31 32.41 18.21 -21.25
N VAL A 32 31.21 18.07 -20.70
CA VAL A 32 30.93 18.28 -19.27
C VAL A 32 31.74 17.26 -18.47
N ASP A 33 32.63 17.80 -17.63
CA ASP A 33 33.46 17.08 -16.67
C ASP A 33 32.57 16.45 -15.59
N THR A 34 32.76 15.15 -15.31
CA THR A 34 32.04 14.35 -14.31
C THR A 34 32.39 14.69 -12.85
N SER A 35 32.70 15.95 -12.55
CA SER A 35 33.16 16.40 -11.23
C SER A 35 32.33 17.57 -10.67
N VAL A 36 31.01 17.55 -10.82
CA VAL A 36 30.16 18.44 -10.01
C VAL A 36 30.21 17.91 -8.58
N GLN A 37 31.01 18.56 -7.73
CA GLN A 37 31.02 18.25 -6.31
C GLN A 37 29.69 18.71 -5.74
N LEU A 38 28.81 17.75 -5.44
CA LEU A 38 27.51 18.01 -4.83
C LEU A 38 27.69 18.81 -3.53
N PRO A 39 26.88 19.85 -3.29
CA PRO A 39 27.04 20.73 -2.11
C PRO A 39 26.79 19.92 -0.84
N GLU A 40 27.73 19.91 0.10
CA GLU A 40 27.57 19.13 1.33
C GLU A 40 26.57 19.76 2.31
N HIS A 41 26.41 21.09 2.25
CA HIS A 41 25.57 21.86 3.16
C HIS A 41 25.06 23.11 2.43
N ILE A 42 23.75 23.35 2.51
CA ILE A 42 23.06 24.50 1.92
C ILE A 42 22.17 25.10 3.00
N THR A 43 22.20 26.42 3.13
CA THR A 43 21.27 27.16 3.97
C THR A 43 20.60 28.28 3.20
N GLY A 44 19.40 28.63 3.62
CA GLY A 44 18.65 29.75 3.07
C GLY A 44 17.40 30.01 3.89
N THR A 45 16.56 30.92 3.41
CA THR A 45 15.31 31.27 4.08
C THR A 45 14.21 31.29 3.03
N VAL A 46 13.10 30.62 3.33
CA VAL A 46 11.87 30.71 2.53
C VAL A 46 10.87 31.66 3.21
N SER A 47 10.11 32.38 2.40
CA SER A 47 9.09 33.34 2.82
C SER A 47 8.03 33.52 1.72
N ASP A 48 7.00 34.32 1.98
CA ASP A 48 5.98 34.65 0.97
C ASP A 48 6.54 35.32 -0.30
N GLU A 49 7.73 35.94 -0.22
CA GLU A 49 8.39 36.57 -1.37
C GLU A 49 9.52 35.71 -1.96
N ASN A 50 10.04 34.74 -1.20
CA ASN A 50 11.10 33.84 -1.64
C ASN A 50 10.73 32.38 -1.37
N LEU A 51 10.24 31.67 -2.39
CA LEU A 51 9.70 30.32 -2.24
C LEU A 51 10.74 29.20 -2.40
N THR A 52 11.98 29.53 -2.77
CA THR A 52 13.00 28.52 -3.13
C THR A 52 14.34 28.79 -2.45
N VAL A 53 14.93 27.73 -1.92
CA VAL A 53 16.36 27.66 -1.56
C VAL A 53 17.01 26.68 -2.53
N SER A 54 18.05 27.12 -3.23
CA SER A 54 18.75 26.27 -4.21
C SER A 54 20.23 26.57 -4.29
N GLN A 55 21.02 25.52 -4.48
CA GLN A 55 22.45 25.61 -4.74
C GLN A 55 22.92 24.39 -5.53
N ASP A 56 23.71 24.62 -6.59
CA ASP A 56 24.37 23.59 -7.38
C ASP A 56 23.43 22.45 -7.87
N GLY A 57 22.19 22.81 -8.21
CA GLY A 57 21.16 21.91 -8.72
C GLY A 57 20.35 21.17 -7.66
N VAL A 58 20.72 21.28 -6.37
CA VAL A 58 19.87 20.84 -5.26
C VAL A 58 18.92 21.98 -4.92
N SER A 59 17.61 21.72 -4.86
CA SER A 59 16.62 22.74 -4.53
C SER A 59 15.53 22.26 -3.57
N PHE A 60 15.04 23.19 -2.77
CA PHE A 60 13.89 23.07 -1.89
C PHE A 60 12.92 24.19 -2.22
N THR A 61 11.73 23.84 -2.70
CA THR A 61 10.70 24.81 -3.09
C THR A 61 9.40 24.54 -2.35
N ILE A 62 8.80 25.60 -1.81
CA ILE A 62 7.49 25.60 -1.14
C ILE A 62 6.42 26.28 -2.02
N GLU A 63 5.15 26.06 -1.71
CA GLU A 63 4.06 26.81 -2.32
C GLU A 63 3.89 28.18 -1.65
N GLU A 64 3.29 29.13 -2.39
CA GLU A 64 2.93 30.44 -1.81
C GLU A 64 1.98 30.27 -0.61
N GLY A 65 2.27 30.92 0.52
CA GLY A 65 1.46 30.80 1.74
C GLY A 65 1.67 29.52 2.53
N SER A 66 2.71 28.73 2.21
CA SER A 66 3.08 27.52 2.98
C SER A 66 3.71 27.83 4.34
N VAL A 67 4.16 29.07 4.59
CA VAL A 67 4.79 29.50 5.85
C VAL A 67 4.15 30.79 6.37
N LEU A 68 4.01 30.94 7.69
CA LEU A 68 3.49 32.17 8.31
C LEU A 68 4.55 33.26 8.50
N MET A 69 5.82 32.87 8.49
CA MET A 69 6.95 33.76 8.69
C MET A 69 8.18 33.23 7.96
N ASP A 70 9.16 34.09 7.77
CA ASP A 70 10.49 33.73 7.25
C ASP A 70 11.02 32.49 8.00
N THR A 71 11.28 31.44 7.24
CA THR A 71 11.63 30.11 7.75
C THR A 71 12.98 29.70 7.22
N ASP A 72 13.94 29.49 8.12
CA ASP A 72 15.29 29.05 7.76
C ASP A 72 15.27 27.58 7.34
N VAL A 73 15.95 27.28 6.24
CA VAL A 73 16.06 25.95 5.62
C VAL A 73 17.51 25.49 5.69
N GLU A 74 17.69 24.23 6.04
CA GLU A 74 18.98 23.53 6.04
C GLU A 74 18.87 22.25 5.21
N ILE A 75 19.73 22.14 4.19
CA ILE A 75 19.84 20.95 3.32
C ILE A 75 21.24 20.37 3.47
N THR A 76 21.34 19.11 3.91
CA THR A 76 22.64 18.48 4.23
C THR A 76 22.81 17.15 3.51
N LEU A 77 23.95 16.96 2.84
CA LEU A 77 24.30 15.67 2.25
C LEU A 77 24.61 14.66 3.36
N LYS A 78 23.82 13.59 3.46
CA LYS A 78 24.01 12.51 4.44
C LYS A 78 24.87 11.39 3.87
N LYS A 79 25.87 10.97 4.64
CA LYS A 79 26.79 9.86 4.30
C LYS A 79 26.71 8.70 5.29
N ASP A 80 25.92 8.86 6.36
CA ASP A 80 25.83 7.98 7.52
C ASP A 80 24.49 7.23 7.61
N LEU A 81 23.60 7.40 6.64
CA LEU A 81 22.34 6.67 6.55
C LEU A 81 22.57 5.20 6.15
N PRO A 82 21.73 4.27 6.64
CA PRO A 82 21.88 2.85 6.32
C PRO A 82 21.63 2.60 4.84
N PRO A 83 22.33 1.64 4.20
CA PRO A 83 22.02 1.22 2.85
C PRO A 83 20.66 0.52 2.77
N ILE A 84 20.08 0.46 1.56
CA ILE A 84 18.98 -0.46 1.28
C ILE A 84 19.56 -1.86 1.09
N ILE A 85 19.11 -2.82 1.89
CA ILE A 85 19.57 -4.21 1.81
C ILE A 85 18.62 -5.02 0.93
N VAL A 86 19.16 -5.57 -0.16
CA VAL A 86 18.40 -6.42 -1.09
C VAL A 86 19.08 -7.79 -1.20
N GLY A 87 18.62 -8.74 -0.39
CA GLY A 87 19.31 -10.04 -0.28
C GLY A 87 20.66 -9.86 0.42
N ASP A 88 21.74 -10.17 -0.29
CA ASP A 88 23.13 -10.00 0.18
C ASP A 88 23.80 -8.73 -0.39
N GLU A 89 23.07 -7.92 -1.16
CA GLU A 89 23.57 -6.69 -1.79
C GLU A 89 23.18 -5.46 -0.96
N GLU A 90 24.14 -4.53 -0.83
CA GLU A 90 23.94 -3.22 -0.18
C GLU A 90 23.85 -2.14 -1.26
N ILE A 91 22.71 -1.46 -1.32
CA ILE A 91 22.49 -0.33 -2.23
C ILE A 91 22.74 0.96 -1.43
N MET A 92 23.77 1.70 -1.84
CA MET A 92 24.13 2.99 -1.26
C MET A 92 23.34 4.10 -1.96
N LEU A 93 22.77 5.02 -1.18
CA LEU A 93 21.97 6.13 -1.67
C LEU A 93 22.78 7.42 -1.67
N THR A 94 22.57 8.26 -2.69
CA THR A 94 22.93 9.68 -2.59
C THR A 94 21.77 10.38 -1.89
N ALA A 95 21.96 10.73 -0.62
CA ALA A 95 20.88 11.21 0.23
C ALA A 95 21.09 12.63 0.78
N TYR A 96 20.05 13.45 0.70
CA TYR A 96 19.99 14.78 1.29
C TYR A 96 18.92 14.84 2.36
N ASP A 97 19.28 15.40 3.50
CA ASP A 97 18.38 15.74 4.60
C ASP A 97 17.87 17.16 4.41
N PHE A 98 16.55 17.31 4.39
CA PHE A 98 15.89 18.60 4.28
C PHE A 98 15.21 18.90 5.61
N SER A 99 15.53 20.05 6.20
CA SER A 99 15.00 20.45 7.49
C SER A 99 14.76 21.95 7.53
N VAL A 100 13.87 22.38 8.43
CA VAL A 100 13.59 23.79 8.67
C VAL A 100 13.66 24.14 10.14
N ALA A 101 13.91 25.41 10.45
CA ALA A 101 13.76 25.94 11.78
C ALA A 101 12.29 26.29 12.06
N GLY A 102 11.66 25.55 12.97
CA GLY A 102 10.28 25.84 13.40
C GLY A 102 9.26 24.84 12.86
N GLU A 103 8.08 25.34 12.49
CA GLU A 103 7.01 24.52 11.92
C GLU A 103 7.32 24.16 10.46
N GLU A 104 7.00 22.93 10.06
CA GLU A 104 7.18 22.50 8.67
C GLU A 104 6.25 23.28 7.72
N PRO A 105 6.70 23.63 6.50
CA PRO A 105 5.85 24.28 5.51
C PRO A 105 4.64 23.40 5.17
N LEU A 106 3.46 24.03 5.06
CA LEU A 106 2.24 23.35 4.65
C LEU A 106 2.21 23.08 3.15
N GLY A 107 1.55 21.99 2.73
CA GLY A 107 1.33 21.69 1.31
C GLY A 107 2.45 20.87 0.69
N VAL A 108 2.55 20.93 -0.64
CA VAL A 108 3.49 20.10 -1.39
C VAL A 108 4.83 20.83 -1.51
N MET A 109 5.88 20.20 -0.99
CA MET A 109 7.26 20.61 -1.19
C MET A 109 7.82 19.90 -2.42
N THR A 110 8.56 20.65 -3.23
CA THR A 110 9.29 20.12 -4.39
C THR A 110 10.78 20.11 -4.07
N LEU A 111 11.39 18.93 -4.14
CA LEU A 111 12.82 18.74 -3.94
C LEU A 111 13.47 18.37 -5.26
N GLU A 112 14.54 19.04 -5.62
CA GLU A 112 15.36 18.65 -6.77
C GLU A 112 16.70 18.14 -6.28
N ILE A 113 17.10 16.96 -6.74
CA ILE A 113 18.40 16.36 -6.42
C ILE A 113 19.07 15.95 -7.74
N PRO A 114 20.27 16.48 -8.06
CA PRO A 114 20.99 16.07 -9.26
C PRO A 114 21.37 14.60 -9.20
N PHE A 115 21.09 13.86 -10.26
CA PHE A 115 21.38 12.44 -10.35
C PHE A 115 21.53 12.00 -11.80
N THR A 116 22.54 11.19 -12.09
CA THR A 116 22.81 10.71 -13.45
C THR A 116 22.70 9.20 -13.49
N ALA A 117 21.65 8.70 -14.13
CA ALA A 117 21.49 7.30 -14.51
C ALA A 117 20.62 7.20 -15.77
N SER A 118 20.40 5.99 -16.27
CA SER A 118 19.39 5.75 -17.31
C SER A 118 18.01 6.02 -16.73
N ASP A 119 17.08 6.51 -17.56
CA ASP A 119 15.75 6.92 -17.11
C ASP A 119 15.00 5.78 -16.41
N ASP A 120 15.10 4.57 -16.96
CA ASP A 120 14.50 3.33 -16.47
C ASP A 120 15.11 2.78 -15.16
N GLU A 121 16.21 3.37 -14.66
CA GLU A 121 17.00 2.82 -13.56
C GLU A 121 16.99 3.68 -12.28
N VAL A 122 16.31 4.84 -12.27
CA VAL A 122 16.32 5.76 -11.12
C VAL A 122 15.22 5.42 -10.14
N PHE A 123 15.55 5.44 -8.84
CA PHE A 123 14.59 5.29 -7.76
C PHE A 123 14.79 6.36 -6.69
N ALA A 124 13.70 6.72 -6.03
CA ALA A 124 13.70 7.63 -4.88
C ALA A 124 13.02 6.98 -3.67
N ALA A 125 13.58 7.26 -2.49
CA ALA A 125 13.00 6.89 -1.21
C ALA A 125 13.30 7.97 -0.18
N TYR A 126 12.50 8.02 0.88
CA TYR A 126 12.78 8.81 2.07
C TYR A 126 13.08 7.89 3.26
N TYR A 127 13.85 8.37 4.22
CA TYR A 127 14.21 7.60 5.39
C TYR A 127 13.20 7.82 6.53
N ASN A 128 12.40 6.80 6.82
CA ASN A 128 11.46 6.85 7.94
C ASN A 128 12.22 6.62 9.26
N LEU A 129 12.50 7.71 9.97
CA LEU A 129 13.23 7.68 11.25
C LEU A 129 12.53 6.85 12.32
N GLU A 130 11.20 6.80 12.35
CA GLU A 130 10.45 6.04 13.35
C GLU A 130 10.61 4.53 13.16
N LYS A 131 10.65 4.08 11.90
CA LYS A 131 10.80 2.66 11.55
C LYS A 131 12.26 2.23 11.34
N GLY A 132 13.15 3.19 11.09
CA GLY A 132 14.53 2.91 10.67
C GLY A 132 14.60 2.23 9.30
N GLU A 133 13.62 2.48 8.41
CA GLU A 133 13.53 1.87 7.09
C GLU A 133 13.39 2.95 5.99
N TRP A 134 13.89 2.67 4.79
CA TRP A 134 13.61 3.48 3.60
C TRP A 134 12.23 3.18 3.04
N GLU A 135 11.45 4.21 2.71
CA GLU A 135 10.11 4.11 2.13
C GLU A 135 10.00 4.87 0.80
N PRO A 136 9.23 4.37 -0.18
CA PRO A 136 9.03 5.07 -1.45
C PRO A 136 8.38 6.43 -1.34
N VAL A 137 8.82 7.31 -2.24
CA VAL A 137 8.28 8.65 -2.46
C VAL A 137 7.86 8.83 -3.92
N GLU A 138 6.92 9.75 -4.16
CA GLU A 138 6.54 10.18 -5.51
C GLU A 138 7.62 11.08 -6.10
N PHE A 139 8.06 10.80 -7.33
CA PHE A 139 9.05 11.61 -8.02
C PHE A 139 8.96 11.45 -9.54
N ILE A 140 9.58 12.39 -10.25
CA ILE A 140 9.80 12.36 -11.70
C ILE A 140 11.31 12.45 -11.95
N TYR A 141 11.85 11.62 -12.83
CA TYR A 141 13.22 11.79 -13.30
C TYR A 141 13.24 12.58 -14.61
N ASP A 142 14.00 13.67 -14.64
CA ASP A 142 14.27 14.44 -15.85
C ASP A 142 15.66 14.06 -16.35
N ALA A 143 15.72 13.12 -17.29
CA ALA A 143 16.95 12.64 -17.89
C ALA A 143 17.70 13.74 -18.67
N GLU A 144 16.99 14.75 -19.21
CA GLU A 144 17.63 15.88 -19.91
C GLU A 144 18.34 16.81 -18.93
N ARG A 145 17.70 17.12 -17.78
CA ARG A 145 18.27 17.92 -16.70
C ARG A 145 19.19 17.14 -15.77
N LYS A 146 19.20 15.80 -15.87
CA LYS A 146 19.89 14.87 -14.97
C LYS A 146 19.55 15.13 -13.52
N CYS A 147 18.25 15.17 -13.23
CA CYS A 147 17.72 15.55 -11.94
C CYS A 147 16.47 14.74 -11.62
N ALA A 148 16.34 14.31 -10.37
CA ALA A 148 15.07 13.81 -9.87
C ALA A 148 14.32 14.93 -9.15
N VAL A 149 13.03 15.08 -9.49
CA VAL A 149 12.08 16.00 -8.87
C VAL A 149 11.16 15.20 -7.97
N ILE A 150 11.35 15.31 -6.66
CA ILE A 150 10.58 14.62 -5.63
C ILE A 150 9.46 15.53 -5.15
N TYR A 151 8.25 14.99 -5.05
CA TYR A 151 7.09 15.68 -4.48
C TYR A 151 6.77 15.07 -3.13
N THR A 152 6.76 15.89 -2.08
CA THR A 152 6.55 15.42 -0.72
C THR A 152 5.74 16.40 0.12
N THR A 153 5.20 15.89 1.22
CA THR A 153 4.33 16.59 2.18
C THR A 153 4.92 16.63 3.57
N HIS A 154 6.14 16.11 3.74
CA HIS A 154 6.86 16.07 5.01
C HIS A 154 8.38 16.21 4.78
N LEU A 155 9.11 16.66 5.80
CA LEU A 155 10.56 16.75 5.76
C LEU A 155 11.22 15.44 6.22
N SER A 156 12.34 15.09 5.59
CA SER A 156 13.11 13.87 5.85
C SER A 156 14.45 13.91 5.12
N SER A 157 15.21 12.82 5.26
CA SER A 157 16.29 12.48 4.36
C SER A 157 15.75 11.74 3.13
N TYR A 158 16.02 12.27 1.94
CA TYR A 158 15.62 11.71 0.65
C TYR A 158 16.83 11.21 -0.11
N GLY A 159 16.76 9.97 -0.59
CA GLY A 159 17.84 9.27 -1.27
C GLY A 159 17.46 8.84 -2.67
N LEU A 160 18.41 9.00 -3.59
CA LEU A 160 18.33 8.45 -4.95
C LEU A 160 19.30 7.29 -5.10
N PHE A 161 18.88 6.27 -5.84
CA PHE A 161 19.66 5.07 -6.11
C PHE A 161 19.25 4.42 -7.43
N THR A 162 20.14 3.57 -7.94
CA THR A 162 19.85 2.63 -9.03
C THR A 162 19.82 1.20 -8.48
N VAL A 163 19.11 0.31 -9.14
CA VAL A 163 19.14 -1.13 -8.84
C VAL A 163 19.65 -1.83 -10.09
N GLU A 164 20.78 -2.53 -9.97
CA GLU A 164 21.30 -3.40 -11.03
C GLU A 164 20.92 -4.86 -10.72
N ASN A 165 20.90 -5.75 -11.74
CA ASN A 165 20.66 -7.20 -11.66
C ASN A 165 19.24 -7.75 -11.88
N GLU A 166 18.48 -7.21 -12.83
CA GLU A 166 17.37 -7.97 -13.43
C GLU A 166 17.93 -9.22 -14.15
N ASN A 167 17.30 -10.40 -13.97
CA ASN A 167 17.60 -11.69 -14.65
C ASN A 167 18.63 -12.68 -14.05
N THR A 168 18.96 -12.64 -12.75
CA THR A 168 19.82 -13.70 -12.15
C THR A 168 19.05 -14.57 -11.14
N ARG A 169 19.68 -15.60 -10.57
CA ARG A 169 19.15 -16.37 -9.40
C ARG A 169 18.83 -15.51 -8.16
N ASN A 170 19.19 -14.23 -8.21
CA ASN A 170 18.82 -13.20 -7.25
C ASN A 170 17.59 -12.41 -7.69
N ALA A 171 16.86 -12.81 -8.76
CA ALA A 171 15.69 -12.11 -9.26
C ALA A 171 14.72 -11.77 -8.12
N LEU A 172 14.60 -10.47 -7.88
CA LEU A 172 13.66 -9.86 -6.97
C LEU A 172 12.64 -9.13 -7.82
N ILE A 173 11.44 -8.94 -7.30
CA ILE A 173 10.66 -7.84 -7.85
C ILE A 173 11.44 -6.55 -7.54
N ALA A 174 12.02 -5.96 -8.58
CA ALA A 174 12.77 -4.72 -8.47
C ALA A 174 11.82 -3.59 -8.08
N TYR A 175 12.33 -2.67 -7.27
CA TYR A 175 11.66 -1.41 -7.02
C TYR A 175 11.38 -0.77 -8.38
N THR A 176 10.16 -0.32 -8.66
CA THR A 176 9.83 0.36 -9.91
C THR A 176 9.43 1.80 -9.62
N TYR A 177 10.01 2.75 -10.34
CA TYR A 177 9.60 4.15 -10.26
C TYR A 177 8.48 4.47 -11.24
N ASN A 178 8.49 3.86 -12.43
CA ASN A 178 7.43 3.98 -13.42
C ASN A 178 6.43 2.84 -13.18
N LEU A 179 5.54 3.06 -12.22
CA LEU A 179 4.29 2.33 -12.15
C LEU A 179 3.46 2.73 -13.38
N GLU A 180 3.79 2.17 -14.55
CA GLU A 180 2.83 2.03 -15.64
C GLU A 180 1.78 1.02 -15.16
N LEU A 181 0.92 1.50 -14.27
CA LEU A 181 -0.31 0.82 -13.90
C LEU A 181 -1.07 0.63 -15.20
N ALA A 182 -1.47 -0.60 -15.51
CA ALA A 182 -2.41 -0.86 -16.60
C ALA A 182 -3.54 0.17 -16.48
N GLU A 183 -3.87 0.87 -17.57
CA GLU A 183 -4.79 2.02 -17.57
C GLU A 183 -6.12 1.67 -16.86
N VAL A 184 -6.21 1.95 -15.55
CA VAL A 184 -7.46 1.87 -14.81
C VAL A 184 -8.20 3.16 -15.12
N ASN A 185 -9.24 3.09 -15.95
CA ASN A 185 -10.10 4.24 -16.16
C ASN A 185 -11.13 4.36 -15.03
N ILE A 186 -11.77 5.52 -14.94
CA ILE A 186 -12.74 5.84 -13.89
C ILE A 186 -13.92 4.85 -13.77
N ASN A 187 -14.38 4.25 -14.88
CA ASN A 187 -15.48 3.29 -14.82
C ASN A 187 -15.03 1.97 -14.18
N GLU A 188 -13.81 1.55 -14.50
CA GLU A 188 -13.22 0.36 -13.89
C GLU A 188 -12.95 0.57 -12.40
N ALA A 189 -12.47 1.76 -12.03
CA ALA A 189 -12.28 2.11 -10.62
C ALA A 189 -13.59 2.05 -9.81
N ILE A 190 -14.71 2.50 -10.38
CA ILE A 190 -16.03 2.41 -9.73
C ILE A 190 -16.48 0.95 -9.60
N ARG A 191 -16.36 0.16 -10.67
CA ARG A 191 -16.72 -1.27 -10.65
C ARG A 191 -15.97 -2.01 -9.55
N MET A 192 -14.67 -1.75 -9.42
CA MET A 192 -13.85 -2.34 -8.36
C MET A 192 -14.32 -1.92 -6.96
N LEU A 193 -14.66 -0.65 -6.75
CA LEU A 193 -15.19 -0.17 -5.47
C LEU A 193 -16.57 -0.77 -5.14
N GLU A 194 -17.42 -0.99 -6.14
CA GLU A 194 -18.70 -1.71 -5.98
C GLU A 194 -18.43 -3.17 -5.56
N ASN A 195 -17.51 -3.86 -6.24
CA ASN A 195 -17.08 -5.20 -5.85
C ASN A 195 -16.54 -5.24 -4.42
N ALA A 196 -15.77 -4.23 -4.00
CA ALA A 196 -15.23 -4.18 -2.64
C ALA A 196 -16.33 -4.21 -1.56
N MET A 197 -17.53 -3.73 -1.87
CA MET A 197 -18.69 -3.73 -0.98
C MET A 197 -19.57 -4.97 -1.12
N GLU A 198 -19.75 -5.46 -2.35
CA GLU A 198 -20.69 -6.56 -2.65
C GLU A 198 -20.03 -7.94 -2.61
N ASP A 199 -18.79 -8.03 -3.10
CA ASP A 199 -17.99 -9.26 -3.19
C ASP A 199 -16.48 -8.96 -2.98
N PRO A 200 -16.04 -8.90 -1.70
CA PRO A 200 -14.64 -8.58 -1.37
C PRO A 200 -13.60 -9.56 -1.92
N ASP A 201 -14.00 -10.79 -2.28
CA ASP A 201 -13.09 -11.76 -2.88
C ASP A 201 -12.84 -11.44 -4.36
N THR A 202 -13.88 -11.07 -5.11
CA THR A 202 -13.73 -10.56 -6.49
C THR A 202 -12.90 -9.27 -6.51
N PHE A 203 -13.10 -8.36 -5.55
CA PHE A 203 -12.26 -7.16 -5.44
C PHE A 203 -10.79 -7.50 -5.21
N TYR A 204 -10.50 -8.47 -4.33
CA TYR A 204 -9.12 -8.93 -4.11
C TYR A 204 -8.51 -9.51 -5.40
N GLU A 205 -9.26 -10.29 -6.17
CA GLU A 205 -8.81 -10.82 -7.46
C GLU A 205 -8.51 -9.69 -8.46
N ASP A 206 -9.43 -8.73 -8.63
CA ASP A 206 -9.21 -7.54 -9.48
C ASP A 206 -7.92 -6.78 -9.08
N CYS A 207 -7.69 -6.59 -7.78
CA CYS A 207 -6.50 -5.91 -7.26
C CYS A 207 -5.23 -6.73 -7.47
N PHE A 208 -5.31 -8.05 -7.31
CA PHE A 208 -4.18 -8.95 -7.49
C PHE A 208 -3.74 -9.00 -8.96
N ASP A 209 -4.69 -8.96 -9.89
CA ASP A 209 -4.42 -8.88 -11.33
C ASP A 209 -3.67 -7.59 -11.68
N LEU A 210 -4.09 -6.45 -11.12
CA LEU A 210 -3.45 -5.15 -11.37
C LEU A 210 -2.01 -5.11 -10.84
N ILE A 211 -1.81 -5.46 -9.57
CA ILE A 211 -0.47 -5.44 -8.97
C ILE A 211 0.47 -6.46 -9.64
N SER A 212 -0.06 -7.61 -10.07
CA SER A 212 0.67 -8.62 -10.84
C SER A 212 1.17 -8.05 -12.16
N ASN A 213 0.30 -7.39 -12.93
CA ASN A 213 0.66 -6.78 -14.20
C ASN A 213 1.73 -5.68 -14.03
N SER A 214 1.61 -4.83 -13.00
CA SER A 214 2.60 -3.77 -12.73
C SER A 214 4.00 -4.31 -12.44
N VAL A 215 4.06 -5.47 -11.77
CA VAL A 215 5.31 -6.16 -11.41
C VAL A 215 5.90 -6.93 -12.59
N SER A 216 5.07 -7.58 -13.41
CA SER A 216 5.48 -8.38 -14.58
C SER A 216 5.95 -7.57 -15.79
N ILE A 217 5.59 -6.28 -15.89
CA ILE A 217 6.06 -5.40 -16.98
C ILE A 217 7.54 -5.01 -16.82
N HIS A 218 8.03 -4.97 -15.57
CA HIS A 218 9.36 -4.41 -15.27
C HIS A 218 10.37 -5.48 -14.82
N SER A 219 9.94 -6.43 -13.99
CA SER A 219 10.74 -7.63 -13.80
C SER A 219 10.52 -8.52 -15.01
N SER A 220 11.58 -9.03 -15.63
CA SER A 220 11.59 -10.00 -16.74
C SER A 220 10.81 -11.32 -16.53
N ILE A 221 9.94 -11.36 -15.54
CA ILE A 221 8.95 -12.38 -15.24
C ILE A 221 7.80 -12.25 -16.25
N THR A 222 7.94 -12.97 -17.37
CA THR A 222 6.88 -13.10 -18.40
C THR A 222 5.64 -13.85 -17.93
N THR A 223 5.65 -14.38 -16.70
CA THR A 223 4.55 -15.15 -16.10
C THR A 223 3.67 -14.21 -15.27
N ASN A 224 2.37 -14.16 -15.60
CA ASN A 224 1.40 -13.46 -14.78
C ASN A 224 1.31 -14.16 -13.40
N LEU A 225 1.55 -13.43 -12.30
CA LEU A 225 1.49 -14.00 -10.94
C LEU A 225 0.09 -14.53 -10.60
N VAL A 226 -0.94 -14.08 -11.29
CA VAL A 226 -2.33 -14.55 -11.14
C VAL A 226 -2.43 -16.06 -11.35
N ASP A 227 -1.73 -16.59 -12.36
CA ASP A 227 -1.69 -18.03 -12.65
C ASP A 227 -1.03 -18.84 -11.51
N LEU A 228 -0.26 -18.17 -10.66
CA LEU A 228 0.51 -18.75 -9.56
C LEU A 228 -0.18 -18.60 -8.20
N VAL A 229 -1.30 -17.87 -8.10
CA VAL A 229 -2.03 -17.59 -6.85
C VAL A 229 -2.41 -18.86 -6.10
N SER A 230 -2.79 -19.93 -6.83
CA SER A 230 -3.12 -21.23 -6.22
C SER A 230 -1.97 -21.80 -5.38
N GLY A 231 -0.74 -21.46 -5.73
CA GLY A 231 0.50 -21.76 -5.03
C GLY A 231 0.62 -21.15 -3.64
N LEU A 232 -0.03 -20.01 -3.37
CA LEU A 232 0.00 -19.34 -2.07
C LEU A 232 -0.59 -20.19 -0.94
N SER A 233 -1.45 -21.17 -1.26
CA SER A 233 -1.96 -22.14 -0.29
C SER A 233 -0.89 -23.09 0.29
N SER A 234 0.37 -22.99 -0.17
CA SER A 234 1.53 -23.73 0.38
C SER A 234 2.01 -23.14 1.70
N TYR A 235 1.66 -21.89 1.94
CA TYR A 235 2.10 -21.10 3.09
C TYR A 235 1.06 -21.11 4.21
N VAL A 236 1.49 -20.77 5.41
CA VAL A 236 0.58 -20.54 6.53
C VAL A 236 -0.40 -19.38 6.24
N PRO A 237 -1.64 -19.43 6.76
CA PRO A 237 -2.68 -18.43 6.44
C PRO A 237 -2.26 -16.97 6.68
N THR A 238 -1.45 -16.70 7.70
CA THR A 238 -0.99 -15.34 8.04
C THR A 238 -0.17 -14.69 6.93
N PHE A 239 0.55 -15.46 6.12
CA PHE A 239 1.26 -14.94 4.96
C PHE A 239 0.28 -14.47 3.89
N SER A 240 -0.69 -15.32 3.54
CA SER A 240 -1.71 -15.02 2.52
C SER A 240 -2.65 -13.90 2.95
N GLU A 241 -3.03 -13.83 4.22
CA GLU A 241 -3.82 -12.73 4.79
C GLU A 241 -3.07 -11.41 4.73
N GLY A 242 -1.78 -11.41 5.10
CA GLY A 242 -0.93 -10.24 4.96
C GLY A 242 -0.79 -9.81 3.49
N LEU A 243 -0.68 -10.74 2.54
CA LEU A 243 -0.62 -10.41 1.12
C LEU A 243 -1.94 -9.79 0.65
N LYS A 244 -3.08 -10.38 1.06
CA LYS A 244 -4.42 -9.87 0.77
C LYS A 244 -4.60 -8.43 1.23
N ASP A 245 -4.21 -8.11 2.46
CA ASP A 245 -4.29 -6.75 3.01
C ASP A 245 -3.57 -5.72 2.11
N ASN A 246 -2.28 -5.95 1.82
CA ASN A 246 -1.49 -5.06 0.96
C ASN A 246 -2.12 -4.86 -0.43
N VAL A 247 -2.52 -5.97 -1.06
CA VAL A 247 -3.10 -5.97 -2.41
C VAL A 247 -4.42 -5.19 -2.44
N THR A 248 -5.28 -5.39 -1.43
CA THR A 248 -6.54 -4.65 -1.33
C THR A 248 -6.32 -3.16 -1.07
N LYS A 249 -5.38 -2.78 -0.18
CA LYS A 249 -5.05 -1.37 0.08
C LYS A 249 -4.50 -0.68 -1.15
N PHE A 250 -3.60 -1.36 -1.89
CA PHE A 250 -3.12 -0.89 -3.18
C PHE A 250 -4.28 -0.60 -4.15
N GLY A 251 -5.24 -1.53 -4.30
CA GLY A 251 -6.40 -1.33 -5.15
C GLY A 251 -7.32 -0.18 -4.70
N TYR A 252 -7.55 -0.04 -3.40
CA TYR A 252 -8.30 1.10 -2.85
C TYR A 252 -7.62 2.44 -3.15
N LEU A 253 -6.30 2.53 -2.94
CA LEU A 253 -5.54 3.74 -3.23
C LEU A 253 -5.56 4.07 -4.72
N LEU A 254 -5.37 3.08 -5.59
CA LEU A 254 -5.41 3.23 -7.04
C LEU A 254 -6.77 3.73 -7.52
N THR A 255 -7.85 3.07 -7.11
CA THR A 255 -9.23 3.48 -7.49
C THR A 255 -9.56 4.89 -6.98
N GLY A 256 -9.10 5.24 -5.77
CA GLY A 256 -9.23 6.58 -5.23
C GLY A 256 -8.44 7.64 -6.01
N ILE A 257 -7.20 7.32 -6.44
CA ILE A 257 -6.38 8.19 -7.29
C ILE A 257 -7.10 8.46 -8.62
N GLU A 258 -7.69 7.43 -9.23
CA GLU A 258 -8.43 7.59 -10.49
C GLU A 258 -9.67 8.47 -10.34
N VAL A 259 -10.37 8.37 -9.21
CA VAL A 259 -11.48 9.30 -8.89
C VAL A 259 -10.96 10.73 -8.76
N VAL A 260 -9.84 10.94 -8.06
CA VAL A 260 -9.22 12.27 -7.95
C VAL A 260 -8.80 12.80 -9.33
N ASN A 261 -8.16 11.97 -10.16
CA ASN A 261 -7.75 12.31 -11.52
C ASN A 261 -8.92 12.73 -12.41
N ALA A 262 -10.02 11.96 -12.41
CA ALA A 262 -11.23 12.30 -13.14
C ALA A 262 -11.79 13.67 -12.72
N PHE A 263 -11.72 13.98 -11.42
CA PHE A 263 -12.10 15.30 -10.89
C PHE A 263 -11.16 16.42 -11.33
N MET A 264 -9.86 16.20 -11.30
CA MET A 264 -8.89 17.23 -11.70
C MET A 264 -8.95 17.51 -13.21
N ASN A 265 -9.24 16.49 -14.02
CA ASN A 265 -9.27 16.59 -15.48
C ASN A 265 -10.62 17.07 -16.07
N ASP A 266 -11.60 17.36 -15.22
CA ASP A 266 -12.99 17.66 -15.62
C ASP A 266 -13.65 16.55 -16.48
N ASP A 267 -13.14 15.33 -16.37
CA ASP A 267 -13.72 14.13 -16.99
C ASP A 267 -14.70 13.46 -16.02
N LYS A 268 -15.71 14.24 -15.61
CA LYS A 268 -16.65 13.91 -14.53
C LYS A 268 -18.05 13.60 -15.06
N PRO A 269 -18.33 12.40 -15.58
CA PRO A 269 -19.70 12.04 -15.91
C PRO A 269 -20.59 12.15 -14.66
N ALA A 270 -21.70 12.88 -14.71
CA ALA A 270 -22.63 12.99 -13.56
C ALA A 270 -23.12 11.62 -13.04
N ALA A 271 -23.09 10.59 -13.89
CA ALA A 271 -23.36 9.20 -13.53
C ALA A 271 -22.29 8.62 -12.59
N VAL A 272 -21.02 8.92 -12.83
CA VAL A 272 -19.86 8.52 -11.99
C VAL A 272 -20.01 9.08 -10.57
N TRP A 273 -20.41 10.35 -10.45
CA TRP A 273 -20.67 10.98 -9.16
C TRP A 273 -21.76 10.26 -8.37
N LYS A 274 -22.90 9.98 -9.00
CA LYS A 274 -24.04 9.34 -8.33
C LYS A 274 -23.71 7.90 -7.92
N MET A 275 -22.98 7.16 -8.74
CA MET A 275 -22.51 5.81 -8.41
C MET A 275 -21.51 5.84 -7.25
N PHE A 276 -20.54 6.74 -7.30
CA PHE A 276 -19.54 6.88 -6.24
C PHE A 276 -20.16 7.33 -4.90
N ASP A 277 -21.07 8.30 -4.92
CA ASP A 277 -21.82 8.73 -3.74
C ASP A 277 -22.67 7.58 -3.16
N THR A 278 -23.27 6.76 -4.02
CA THR A 278 -24.05 5.59 -3.61
C THR A 278 -23.18 4.48 -3.00
N ALA A 279 -22.04 4.17 -3.62
CA ALA A 279 -21.12 3.16 -3.11
C ALA A 279 -20.41 3.66 -1.83
N VAL A 280 -19.69 4.77 -1.92
CA VAL A 280 -18.70 5.16 -0.93
C VAL A 280 -19.16 6.35 -0.06
N GLY A 281 -19.81 7.37 -0.62
CA GLY A 281 -20.52 8.43 0.13
C GLY A 281 -19.66 9.49 0.84
N PHE A 282 -18.41 9.70 0.41
CA PHE A 282 -17.46 10.78 0.80
C PHE A 282 -17.25 11.08 2.30
N ASN A 283 -17.75 10.24 3.20
CA ASN A 283 -17.54 10.37 4.63
C ASN A 283 -16.19 9.75 5.03
N VAL A 284 -15.33 10.54 5.68
CA VAL A 284 -13.96 10.14 6.05
C VAL A 284 -13.95 8.86 6.89
N ASP A 285 -14.81 8.78 7.92
CA ASP A 285 -14.87 7.62 8.82
C ASP A 285 -15.37 6.38 8.06
N LYS A 286 -16.32 6.53 7.13
CA LYS A 286 -16.84 5.42 6.29
C LYS A 286 -15.79 4.92 5.30
N ILE A 287 -15.07 5.82 4.62
CA ILE A 287 -14.02 5.47 3.66
C ILE A 287 -12.83 4.84 4.37
N ALA A 288 -12.41 5.38 5.50
CA ALA A 288 -11.34 4.81 6.30
C ALA A 288 -11.71 3.42 6.82
N SER A 289 -12.97 3.21 7.22
CA SER A 289 -13.47 1.88 7.61
C SER A 289 -13.53 0.89 6.44
N LEU A 290 -13.78 1.35 5.22
CA LEU A 290 -13.85 0.51 4.02
C LEU A 290 -12.45 0.13 3.52
N SER A 291 -11.58 1.13 3.34
CA SER A 291 -10.27 0.97 2.71
C SER A 291 -9.15 0.60 3.68
N GLY A 292 -9.30 0.93 4.96
CA GLY A 292 -8.22 0.86 5.94
C GLY A 292 -7.11 1.90 5.74
N THR A 293 -7.30 2.89 4.87
CA THR A 293 -6.28 3.89 4.51
C THR A 293 -6.76 5.32 4.80
N ALA A 294 -5.95 6.09 5.53
CA ALA A 294 -6.30 7.47 5.87
C ALA A 294 -6.12 8.42 4.67
N SER A 295 -5.10 8.18 3.84
CA SER A 295 -4.83 9.00 2.64
C SER A 295 -5.96 8.92 1.62
N MET A 296 -6.54 7.73 1.38
CA MET A 296 -7.70 7.59 0.50
C MET A 296 -8.92 8.33 1.04
N ALA A 297 -9.15 8.25 2.36
CA ALA A 297 -10.24 8.97 3.00
C ALA A 297 -10.10 10.49 2.81
N ALA A 298 -8.89 11.02 3.01
CA ALA A 298 -8.59 12.45 2.79
C ALA A 298 -8.71 12.86 1.31
N GLY A 299 -8.18 12.06 0.38
CA GLY A 299 -8.27 12.32 -1.06
C GLY A 299 -9.71 12.40 -1.55
N LEU A 300 -10.54 11.44 -1.18
CA LEU A 300 -11.95 11.44 -1.55
C LEU A 300 -12.73 12.55 -0.83
N PHE A 301 -12.44 12.82 0.43
CA PHE A 301 -13.02 13.96 1.14
C PHE A 301 -12.76 15.29 0.41
N SER A 302 -11.53 15.50 -0.07
CA SER A 302 -11.16 16.69 -0.84
C SER A 302 -11.91 16.82 -2.18
N VAL A 303 -12.20 15.69 -2.84
CA VAL A 303 -13.06 15.65 -4.04
C VAL A 303 -14.45 16.20 -3.72
N GLY A 304 -15.05 15.78 -2.60
CA GLY A 304 -16.35 16.29 -2.14
C GLY A 304 -16.33 17.80 -1.88
N LEU A 305 -15.26 18.31 -1.27
CA LEU A 305 -15.10 19.74 -0.97
C LEU A 305 -14.93 20.59 -2.22
N VAL A 306 -14.07 20.18 -3.14
CA VAL A 306 -13.87 20.88 -4.42
C VAL A 306 -15.18 20.88 -5.22
N SER A 307 -15.92 19.77 -5.22
CA SER A 307 -17.25 19.68 -5.83
C SER A 307 -18.24 20.67 -5.20
N TYR A 308 -18.28 20.77 -3.87
CA TYR A 308 -19.11 21.75 -3.17
C TYR A 308 -18.74 23.18 -3.59
N ALA A 309 -17.46 23.53 -3.54
CA ALA A 309 -16.96 24.85 -3.90
C ALA A 309 -17.36 25.22 -5.34
N LEU A 310 -17.14 24.33 -6.32
CA LEU A 310 -17.53 24.53 -7.72
C LEU A 310 -19.02 24.81 -7.89
N ASN A 311 -19.88 24.15 -7.10
CA ASN A 311 -21.34 24.26 -7.23
C ASN A 311 -21.93 25.41 -6.41
N LYS A 312 -21.28 25.83 -5.32
CA LYS A 312 -21.88 26.73 -4.31
C LYS A 312 -21.20 28.09 -4.22
N PHE A 313 -19.96 28.25 -4.65
CA PHE A 313 -19.27 29.56 -4.69
C PHE A 313 -19.73 30.47 -5.85
N ILE A 314 -21.01 30.42 -6.21
CA ILE A 314 -21.58 31.21 -7.31
C ILE A 314 -22.04 32.56 -6.76
N SER A 315 -21.10 33.48 -6.55
CA SER A 315 -21.40 34.88 -6.25
C SER A 315 -21.47 35.70 -7.55
N THR A 316 -22.50 36.55 -7.71
CA THR A 316 -22.67 37.41 -8.89
C THR A 316 -22.08 38.78 -8.62
N ALA A 317 -21.02 39.17 -9.35
CA ALA A 317 -20.48 40.52 -9.28
C ALA A 317 -21.42 41.51 -9.98
N LEU A 318 -21.95 42.47 -9.23
CA LEU A 318 -22.53 43.69 -9.77
C LEU A 318 -21.43 44.76 -9.71
N GLN A 319 -21.06 45.30 -10.87
CA GLN A 319 -20.05 46.36 -10.95
C GLN A 319 -20.78 47.71 -11.15
N GLY A 320 -21.18 48.32 -10.04
CA GLY A 320 -21.75 49.66 -9.94
C GLY A 320 -20.77 50.63 -9.26
N ARG A 321 -20.89 51.93 -9.52
CA ARG A 321 -19.98 52.95 -8.97
C ARG A 321 -20.12 53.06 -7.44
N THR A 322 -19.15 52.55 -6.68
CA THR A 322 -19.09 52.71 -5.21
C THR A 322 -17.73 53.17 -4.72
N ASP A 323 -17.21 54.24 -5.32
CA ASP A 323 -15.80 54.65 -5.22
C ASP A 323 -15.29 54.95 -3.80
N MET A 324 -16.08 55.58 -2.92
CA MET A 324 -15.63 55.94 -1.58
C MET A 324 -15.71 54.78 -0.58
N TYR A 325 -16.85 54.08 -0.51
CA TYR A 325 -17.03 52.99 0.45
C TYR A 325 -16.20 51.75 0.07
N GLU A 326 -15.98 51.50 -1.22
CA GLU A 326 -15.04 50.47 -1.67
C GLU A 326 -13.59 50.85 -1.30
N ARG A 327 -13.20 52.13 -1.42
CA ARG A 327 -11.89 52.58 -0.94
C ARG A 327 -11.72 52.42 0.57
N ALA A 328 -12.74 52.78 1.35
CA ALA A 328 -12.74 52.61 2.80
C ALA A 328 -12.62 51.12 3.19
N TYR A 329 -13.40 50.26 2.53
CA TYR A 329 -13.33 48.80 2.68
C TYR A 329 -11.91 48.29 2.39
N ASN A 330 -11.32 48.68 1.26
CA ASN A 330 -9.95 48.29 0.90
C ASN A 330 -8.90 48.77 1.91
N LEU A 331 -9.04 49.98 2.46
CA LEU A 331 -8.12 50.48 3.48
C LEU A 331 -8.20 49.63 4.76
N TYR A 332 -9.42 49.30 5.20
CA TYR A 332 -9.62 48.44 6.36
C TYR A 332 -8.95 47.07 6.17
N TYR A 333 -9.21 46.37 5.05
CA TYR A 333 -8.60 45.06 4.80
C TYR A 333 -7.14 45.13 4.37
N LYS A 334 -6.62 46.30 4.00
CA LYS A 334 -5.16 46.47 3.84
C LYS A 334 -4.44 46.42 5.19
N GLU A 335 -5.08 46.91 6.25
CA GLU A 335 -4.50 46.95 7.60
C GLU A 335 -4.88 45.73 8.46
N ASN A 336 -6.09 45.22 8.30
CA ASN A 336 -6.68 44.17 9.13
C ASN A 336 -6.98 42.89 8.33
N GLY A 337 -6.62 42.85 7.05
CA GLY A 337 -6.90 41.71 6.19
C GLY A 337 -5.98 40.54 6.46
N ARG A 338 -6.43 39.36 6.02
CA ARG A 338 -5.65 38.13 6.15
C ARG A 338 -4.67 38.00 4.99
N THR A 339 -3.46 37.54 5.27
CA THR A 339 -2.49 37.15 4.25
C THR A 339 -2.93 35.85 3.55
N THR A 340 -2.27 35.53 2.44
CA THR A 340 -2.47 34.24 1.76
C THR A 340 -2.17 33.07 2.70
N ALA A 341 -1.07 33.15 3.47
CA ALA A 341 -0.70 32.15 4.46
C ALA A 341 -1.80 31.96 5.52
N GLU A 342 -2.32 33.05 6.09
CA GLU A 342 -3.40 32.96 7.10
C GLU A 342 -4.67 32.29 6.55
N TRP A 343 -5.01 32.54 5.27
CA TRP A 343 -6.09 31.81 4.61
C TRP A 343 -5.78 30.33 4.41
N VAL A 344 -4.55 29.98 3.98
CA VAL A 344 -4.12 28.58 3.82
C VAL A 344 -4.24 27.83 5.14
N TYR A 345 -3.68 28.37 6.23
CA TYR A 345 -3.73 27.75 7.56
C TYR A 345 -5.17 27.60 8.07
N LEU A 346 -6.00 28.64 7.94
CA LEU A 346 -7.40 28.59 8.36
C LEU A 346 -8.18 27.52 7.61
N ILE A 347 -8.13 27.55 6.28
CA ILE A 347 -8.87 26.60 5.45
C ILE A 347 -8.38 25.17 5.67
N ARG A 348 -7.06 24.95 5.74
CA ARG A 348 -6.49 23.63 6.06
C ARG A 348 -7.01 23.12 7.40
N ALA A 349 -6.97 23.94 8.46
CA ALA A 349 -7.48 23.53 9.76
C ALA A 349 -8.97 23.16 9.71
N MET A 350 -9.79 23.87 8.92
CA MET A 350 -11.20 23.52 8.73
C MET A 350 -11.38 22.20 7.97
N VAL A 351 -10.53 21.92 6.99
CA VAL A 351 -10.53 20.67 6.21
C VAL A 351 -10.08 19.49 7.07
N GLU A 352 -8.97 19.60 7.79
CA GLU A 352 -8.40 18.52 8.62
C GLU A 352 -9.31 18.12 9.78
N ASN A 353 -10.03 19.09 10.36
CA ASN A 353 -11.04 18.82 11.39
C ASN A 353 -12.40 18.41 10.79
N GLY A 354 -12.54 18.49 9.46
CA GLY A 354 -13.73 18.14 8.72
C GLY A 354 -13.94 16.63 8.62
N LYS A 355 -15.21 16.21 8.65
CA LYS A 355 -15.60 14.79 8.46
C LYS A 355 -16.62 14.58 7.35
N ASP A 356 -17.32 15.65 6.99
CA ASP A 356 -18.38 15.70 6.01
C ASP A 356 -18.09 16.86 5.04
N PRO A 357 -17.85 16.59 3.74
CA PRO A 357 -17.45 17.63 2.80
C PRO A 357 -18.48 18.75 2.64
N GLU A 358 -19.78 18.43 2.73
CA GLU A 358 -20.83 19.43 2.58
C GLU A 358 -20.83 20.38 3.78
N LYS A 359 -20.83 19.84 5.01
CA LYS A 359 -20.78 20.66 6.23
C LYS A 359 -19.49 21.47 6.34
N THR A 360 -18.35 20.89 5.97
CA THR A 360 -17.08 21.62 5.97
C THR A 360 -17.10 22.72 4.90
N GLY A 361 -17.65 22.45 3.71
CA GLY A 361 -17.85 23.45 2.67
C GLY A 361 -18.80 24.59 3.09
N GLU A 362 -19.88 24.27 3.80
CA GLU A 362 -20.79 25.25 4.41
C GLU A 362 -20.06 26.13 5.43
N ALA A 363 -19.31 25.53 6.35
CA ALA A 363 -18.53 26.26 7.34
C ALA A 363 -17.51 27.21 6.70
N ILE A 364 -16.82 26.75 5.64
CA ILE A 364 -15.90 27.59 4.87
C ILE A 364 -16.65 28.76 4.22
N SER A 365 -17.79 28.48 3.57
CA SER A 365 -18.62 29.53 2.94
C SER A 365 -19.10 30.56 3.97
N ASP A 366 -19.48 30.12 5.16
CA ASP A 366 -19.95 31.00 6.22
C ASP A 366 -18.82 31.81 6.84
N GLU A 367 -17.60 31.27 6.96
CA GLU A 367 -16.42 32.03 7.37
C GLU A 367 -16.06 33.10 6.33
N ILE A 368 -16.14 32.80 5.04
CA ILE A 368 -15.94 33.81 3.98
C ILE A 368 -16.99 34.91 4.10
N LYS A 369 -18.28 34.56 4.25
CA LYS A 369 -19.37 35.53 4.42
C LYS A 369 -19.19 36.38 5.67
N ARG A 370 -18.82 35.77 6.80
CA ARG A 370 -18.53 36.49 8.04
C ARG A 370 -17.41 37.48 7.81
N TYR A 371 -16.30 37.01 7.23
CA TYR A 371 -15.12 37.82 6.97
C TYR A 371 -15.43 39.03 6.09
N VAL A 372 -16.12 38.87 4.96
CA VAL A 372 -16.39 40.00 4.05
C VAL A 372 -17.37 41.03 4.60
N ASN A 373 -18.18 40.64 5.60
CA ASN A 373 -19.13 41.53 6.24
C ASN A 373 -18.59 42.19 7.52
N GLU A 374 -17.42 41.77 8.01
CA GLU A 374 -16.83 42.25 9.26
C GLU A 374 -16.67 43.77 9.33
N PHE A 375 -16.24 44.39 8.22
CA PHE A 375 -16.14 45.86 8.11
C PHE A 375 -17.46 46.60 8.39
N TRP A 376 -18.61 45.96 8.13
CA TRP A 376 -19.91 46.60 8.24
C TRP A 376 -20.56 46.53 9.63
N GLU A 377 -19.95 45.78 10.56
CA GLU A 377 -20.51 45.50 11.89
C GLU A 377 -20.30 46.65 12.88
N ASP A 378 -19.31 47.54 12.65
CA ASP A 378 -19.02 48.68 13.52
C ASP A 378 -19.10 50.02 12.77
N ASP A 379 -20.09 50.83 13.14
CA ASP A 379 -20.31 52.16 12.58
C ASP A 379 -19.13 53.12 12.82
N LEU A 380 -18.35 52.93 13.88
CA LEU A 380 -17.15 53.75 14.14
C LEU A 380 -16.04 53.42 13.15
N THR A 381 -15.74 52.12 12.95
CA THR A 381 -14.81 51.64 11.92
C THR A 381 -15.19 52.18 10.53
N ILE A 382 -16.46 52.11 10.14
CA ILE A 382 -16.93 52.64 8.86
C ILE A 382 -16.68 54.15 8.74
N ALA A 383 -16.94 54.90 9.82
CA ALA A 383 -16.75 56.35 9.87
C ALA A 383 -15.27 56.75 9.77
N GLU A 384 -14.38 56.02 10.43
CA GLU A 384 -12.93 56.26 10.43
C GLU A 384 -12.34 56.03 9.03
N TYR A 385 -12.47 54.81 8.49
CA TYR A 385 -11.94 54.48 7.16
C TYR A 385 -12.66 55.23 6.03
N GLY A 386 -13.94 55.58 6.22
CA GLY A 386 -14.68 56.42 5.28
C GLY A 386 -14.13 57.83 5.17
N LYS A 387 -13.67 58.41 6.29
CA LYS A 387 -12.99 59.72 6.29
C LYS A 387 -11.63 59.65 5.60
N ASP A 388 -10.87 58.57 5.83
CA ASP A 388 -9.57 58.38 5.19
C ASP A 388 -9.68 58.17 3.67
N ALA A 389 -10.74 57.47 3.23
CA ALA A 389 -11.08 57.31 1.82
C ALA A 389 -11.55 58.62 1.13
N ASN A 390 -12.05 59.60 1.90
CA ASN A 390 -12.48 60.92 1.42
C ASN A 390 -12.00 62.06 2.34
N PRO A 391 -10.73 62.48 2.24
CA PRO A 391 -10.11 63.47 3.13
C PRO A 391 -10.78 64.85 3.12
N ASN A 392 -11.59 65.16 2.09
CA ASN A 392 -12.31 66.42 1.95
C ASN A 392 -13.67 66.43 2.68
N ALA A 393 -14.10 65.30 3.28
CA ALA A 393 -15.31 65.23 4.07
C ALA A 393 -15.16 66.02 5.39
N TRP A 394 -16.11 66.91 5.69
CA TRP A 394 -16.03 67.82 6.84
C TRP A 394 -16.39 67.17 8.19
N SER A 395 -17.04 65.99 8.19
CA SER A 395 -17.25 65.12 9.36
C SER A 395 -17.61 63.69 8.92
N SER A 396 -17.48 62.71 9.83
CA SER A 396 -17.91 61.32 9.58
C SER A 396 -19.40 61.20 9.23
N GLY A 397 -20.26 62.07 9.77
CA GLY A 397 -21.68 62.16 9.43
C GLY A 397 -21.95 62.73 8.03
N SER A 398 -20.93 63.17 7.30
CA SER A 398 -21.02 63.77 5.95
C SER A 398 -20.72 62.79 4.83
N LEU A 399 -20.43 61.53 5.17
CA LEU A 399 -20.08 60.47 4.23
C LEU A 399 -21.27 59.99 3.39
N GLY A 400 -22.51 60.21 3.87
CA GLY A 400 -23.80 60.15 3.16
C GLY A 400 -23.97 59.15 2.00
N GLY A 401 -24.94 58.25 2.09
CA GLY A 401 -25.36 57.41 0.96
C GLY A 401 -25.07 55.92 1.14
N LEU A 402 -24.42 55.50 2.23
CA LEU A 402 -24.36 54.09 2.63
C LEU A 402 -25.78 53.54 2.80
N ASN A 403 -26.03 52.40 2.15
CA ASN A 403 -27.26 51.63 2.30
C ASN A 403 -26.92 50.14 2.16
N ASP A 404 -27.87 49.28 2.53
CA ASP A 404 -27.67 47.82 2.52
C ASP A 404 -27.34 47.27 1.12
N GLY A 405 -27.80 47.94 0.06
CA GLY A 405 -27.44 47.60 -1.32
C GLY A 405 -25.95 47.76 -1.60
N ILE A 406 -25.35 48.88 -1.17
CA ILE A 406 -23.92 49.15 -1.31
C ILE A 406 -23.10 48.17 -0.48
N LYS A 407 -23.48 47.94 0.79
CA LYS A 407 -22.80 46.96 1.66
C LYS A 407 -22.77 45.60 0.99
N LYS A 408 -23.94 45.14 0.50
CA LYS A 408 -24.08 43.85 -0.18
C LYS A 408 -23.31 43.76 -1.49
N GLU A 409 -23.32 44.82 -2.31
CA GLU A 409 -22.58 44.85 -3.59
C GLU A 409 -21.08 44.69 -3.37
N ILE A 410 -20.50 45.46 -2.44
CA ILE A 410 -19.09 45.38 -2.07
C ILE A 410 -18.79 44.00 -1.46
N SER A 411 -19.53 43.57 -0.44
CA SER A 411 -19.30 42.26 0.20
C SER A 411 -19.38 41.10 -0.80
N ASN A 412 -20.32 41.12 -1.74
CA ASN A 412 -20.45 40.06 -2.76
C ASN A 412 -19.25 40.03 -3.72
N TYR A 413 -18.71 41.19 -4.09
CA TYR A 413 -17.52 41.28 -4.95
C TYR A 413 -16.28 40.70 -4.25
N TYR A 414 -16.06 41.05 -2.98
CA TYR A 414 -14.94 40.51 -2.21
C TYR A 414 -15.14 39.04 -1.84
N GLN A 415 -16.39 38.62 -1.59
CA GLN A 415 -16.73 37.20 -1.41
C GLN A 415 -16.29 36.39 -2.62
N MET A 416 -16.63 36.81 -3.84
CA MET A 416 -16.19 36.16 -5.08
C MET A 416 -14.67 36.06 -5.18
N THR A 417 -13.97 37.12 -4.78
CA THR A 417 -12.51 37.19 -4.84
C THR A 417 -11.88 36.20 -3.86
N ILE A 418 -12.40 36.12 -2.64
CA ILE A 418 -11.92 35.19 -1.61
C ILE A 418 -12.32 33.75 -1.93
N GLU A 419 -13.54 33.51 -2.41
CA GLU A 419 -14.00 32.20 -2.89
C GLU A 419 -13.05 31.63 -3.97
N ARG A 420 -12.50 32.48 -4.84
CA ARG A 420 -11.48 32.07 -5.82
C ARG A 420 -10.15 31.70 -5.16
N VAL A 421 -9.70 32.46 -4.16
CA VAL A 421 -8.49 32.14 -3.38
C VAL A 421 -8.68 30.81 -2.64
N VAL A 422 -9.79 30.65 -1.93
CA VAL A 422 -10.14 29.42 -1.21
C VAL A 422 -10.29 28.24 -2.16
N GLY A 423 -10.90 28.44 -3.34
CA GLY A 423 -10.97 27.41 -4.38
C GLY A 423 -9.58 26.92 -4.82
N ASN A 424 -8.61 27.82 -4.95
CA ASN A 424 -7.21 27.44 -5.22
C ASN A 424 -6.59 26.66 -4.06
N ILE A 425 -6.85 27.06 -2.81
CA ILE A 425 -6.36 26.34 -1.61
C ILE A 425 -6.93 24.92 -1.57
N LEU A 426 -8.24 24.75 -1.82
CA LEU A 426 -8.88 23.43 -1.86
C LEU A 426 -8.29 22.54 -2.97
N ASN A 427 -7.98 23.12 -4.14
CA ASN A 427 -7.30 22.39 -5.20
C ASN A 427 -5.88 21.95 -4.81
N ARG A 428 -5.12 22.79 -4.09
CA ARG A 428 -3.79 22.42 -3.57
C ARG A 428 -3.88 21.26 -2.58
N ILE A 429 -4.82 21.33 -1.65
CA ILE A 429 -5.09 20.23 -0.70
C ILE A 429 -5.45 18.94 -1.44
N GLN A 430 -6.22 19.02 -2.52
CA GLN A 430 -6.55 17.85 -3.34
C GLN A 430 -5.30 17.24 -4.01
N ILE A 431 -4.40 18.07 -4.54
CA ILE A 431 -3.12 17.63 -5.13
C ILE A 431 -2.25 16.94 -4.07
N GLU A 432 -2.15 17.53 -2.89
CA GLU A 432 -1.41 16.97 -1.77
C GLU A 432 -1.94 15.60 -1.36
N ASN A 433 -3.26 15.47 -1.19
CA ASN A 433 -3.87 14.19 -0.85
C ASN A 433 -3.64 13.14 -1.93
N LYS A 434 -3.65 13.53 -3.20
CA LYS A 434 -3.28 12.63 -4.31
C LYS A 434 -1.85 12.13 -4.17
N ILE A 435 -0.88 13.02 -3.91
CA ILE A 435 0.53 12.66 -3.71
C ILE A 435 0.69 11.70 -2.52
N ASN A 436 -0.02 11.97 -1.42
CA ASN A 436 -0.03 11.09 -0.25
C ASN A 436 -0.57 9.69 -0.60
N MET A 437 -1.66 9.61 -1.38
CA MET A 437 -2.19 8.33 -1.87
C MET A 437 -1.22 7.61 -2.79
N GLN A 438 -0.53 8.33 -3.69
CA GLN A 438 0.48 7.75 -4.58
C GLN A 438 1.68 7.21 -3.79
N SER A 439 2.17 7.95 -2.79
CA SER A 439 3.24 7.47 -1.90
C SER A 439 2.80 6.21 -1.14
N GLU A 440 1.60 6.21 -0.52
CA GLU A 440 1.09 5.04 0.20
C GLU A 440 0.88 3.84 -0.74
N MET A 441 0.39 4.07 -1.96
CA MET A 441 0.23 3.02 -2.98
C MET A 441 1.57 2.39 -3.34
N ARG A 442 2.63 3.20 -3.51
CA ARG A 442 3.99 2.71 -3.74
C ARG A 442 4.52 1.92 -2.54
N LYS A 443 4.19 2.32 -1.30
CA LYS A 443 4.53 1.55 -0.09
C LYS A 443 3.88 0.19 -0.09
N GLU A 444 2.60 0.10 -0.47
CA GLU A 444 1.91 -1.19 -0.53
C GLU A 444 2.45 -2.11 -1.63
N LEU A 445 2.81 -1.54 -2.79
CA LEU A 445 3.57 -2.28 -3.80
C LEU A 445 4.90 -2.79 -3.23
N PHE A 446 5.69 -1.93 -2.59
CA PHE A 446 6.95 -2.33 -1.99
C PHE A 446 6.78 -3.43 -0.94
N ASN A 447 5.74 -3.34 -0.10
CA ASN A 447 5.43 -4.36 0.88
C ASN A 447 5.05 -5.70 0.22
N PHE A 448 4.30 -5.66 -0.89
CA PHE A 448 4.01 -6.84 -1.71
C PHE A 448 5.31 -7.44 -2.25
N GLN A 449 6.20 -6.62 -2.83
CA GLN A 449 7.50 -7.05 -3.33
C GLN A 449 8.35 -7.70 -2.23
N LYS A 450 8.48 -7.06 -1.06
CA LYS A 450 9.21 -7.58 0.12
C LYS A 450 8.66 -8.95 0.57
N LYS A 451 7.33 -9.12 0.57
CA LYS A 451 6.68 -10.42 0.90
C LYS A 451 7.00 -11.49 -0.14
N MET A 452 6.89 -11.19 -1.43
CA MET A 452 7.21 -12.13 -2.51
C MET A 452 8.70 -12.48 -2.55
N ASN A 453 9.57 -11.56 -2.17
CA ASN A 453 11.01 -11.73 -2.11
C ASN A 453 11.50 -12.43 -0.82
N SER A 454 10.59 -12.70 0.14
CA SER A 454 10.94 -13.28 1.43
C SER A 454 11.58 -14.67 1.29
N ILE A 455 12.61 -14.93 2.10
CA ILE A 455 13.33 -16.20 2.11
C ILE A 455 12.63 -17.16 3.06
N VAL A 456 12.24 -18.32 2.54
CA VAL A 456 11.82 -19.48 3.30
C VAL A 456 13.05 -20.30 3.66
N THR A 457 13.25 -20.58 4.95
CA THR A 457 14.26 -21.51 5.43
C THR A 457 13.59 -22.75 5.99
N ILE A 458 13.79 -23.92 5.37
CA ILE A 458 13.43 -25.21 5.95
C ILE A 458 14.59 -25.65 6.84
N SER A 459 14.39 -25.56 8.15
CA SER A 459 15.33 -26.03 9.16
C SER A 459 14.94 -27.44 9.58
N VAL A 460 15.79 -28.40 9.25
CA VAL A 460 15.58 -29.81 9.58
C VAL A 460 16.40 -30.16 10.82
N LYS A 461 15.76 -30.82 11.78
CA LYS A 461 16.41 -31.42 12.96
C LYS A 461 15.87 -32.83 13.13
N ASP A 462 16.64 -33.70 13.75
CA ASP A 462 16.15 -34.97 14.28
C ASP A 462 16.22 -34.94 15.81
N SER A 463 15.08 -34.82 16.49
CA SER A 463 15.06 -34.78 17.95
C SER A 463 15.41 -36.12 18.61
N LYS A 464 15.42 -37.23 17.87
CA LYS A 464 15.86 -38.55 18.37
C LYS A 464 17.35 -38.79 18.19
N ALA A 465 18.04 -37.97 17.39
CA ALA A 465 19.48 -38.07 17.14
C ALA A 465 20.33 -37.30 18.18
N GLU A 466 20.02 -37.41 19.47
CA GLU A 466 20.77 -36.70 20.53
C GLU A 466 22.16 -37.29 20.75
N ASN A 467 22.22 -38.58 21.10
CA ASN A 467 23.47 -39.31 21.41
C ASN A 467 23.80 -40.40 20.38
N GLU A 468 22.90 -40.66 19.43
CA GLU A 468 23.06 -41.64 18.36
C GLU A 468 22.91 -40.96 16.99
N PRO A 469 23.53 -41.50 15.91
CA PRO A 469 23.32 -40.99 14.56
C PRO A 469 21.85 -41.03 14.16
N SER A 470 21.40 -40.02 13.42
CA SER A 470 20.04 -39.98 12.86
C SER A 470 19.73 -41.21 12.02
N HIS A 471 18.48 -41.69 12.06
CA HIS A 471 18.00 -42.75 11.17
C HIS A 471 18.21 -42.40 9.68
N PHE A 472 18.14 -41.10 9.37
CA PHE A 472 18.28 -40.55 8.03
C PHE A 472 19.71 -40.05 7.74
N ALA A 473 20.69 -40.35 8.60
CA ALA A 473 22.07 -39.91 8.40
C ALA A 473 22.59 -40.29 7.00
N GLY A 474 23.15 -39.29 6.32
CA GLY A 474 23.70 -39.42 4.98
C GLY A 474 22.68 -39.46 3.83
N ALA A 475 21.38 -39.50 4.13
CA ALA A 475 20.32 -39.37 3.13
C ALA A 475 20.19 -37.93 2.62
N VAL A 476 19.47 -37.74 1.52
CA VAL A 476 19.18 -36.44 0.91
C VAL A 476 17.70 -36.14 1.07
N ILE A 477 17.37 -34.99 1.65
CA ILE A 477 16.03 -34.43 1.64
C ILE A 477 15.89 -33.51 0.43
N ARG A 478 14.85 -33.70 -0.39
CA ARG A 478 14.61 -32.93 -1.61
C ARG A 478 13.13 -32.78 -1.95
N PHE A 479 12.80 -31.87 -2.85
CA PHE A 479 11.51 -31.85 -3.52
C PHE A 479 11.42 -32.98 -4.55
N SER A 480 10.32 -33.73 -4.57
CA SER A 480 10.19 -34.90 -5.45
C SER A 480 9.83 -34.54 -6.90
N GLU A 481 9.24 -33.37 -7.12
CA GLU A 481 8.75 -32.88 -8.40
C GLU A 481 9.22 -31.42 -8.55
N LEU A 482 10.34 -31.21 -9.25
CA LEU A 482 10.79 -29.88 -9.68
C LEU A 482 10.63 -29.79 -11.21
N PRO A 483 10.07 -28.69 -11.74
CA PRO A 483 9.96 -28.54 -13.18
C PRO A 483 11.35 -28.34 -13.81
N SER A 484 11.49 -28.75 -15.07
CA SER A 484 12.75 -28.62 -15.83
C SER A 484 13.15 -27.17 -16.11
N SER A 485 12.29 -26.20 -15.80
CA SER A 485 12.58 -24.77 -15.87
C SER A 485 13.49 -24.28 -14.74
N ILE A 486 13.68 -25.07 -13.67
CA ILE A 486 14.61 -24.74 -12.59
C ILE A 486 16.04 -25.07 -13.03
N GLU A 487 16.89 -24.05 -13.10
CA GLU A 487 18.26 -24.15 -13.57
C GLU A 487 19.25 -24.67 -12.52
N ASP A 488 18.90 -24.61 -11.23
CA ASP A 488 19.74 -25.03 -10.10
C ASP A 488 19.07 -26.05 -9.15
N PRO A 489 18.53 -27.17 -9.66
CA PRO A 489 17.77 -28.14 -8.87
C PRO A 489 18.58 -28.73 -7.69
N GLU A 490 19.90 -28.76 -7.78
CA GLU A 490 20.79 -29.22 -6.71
C GLU A 490 20.77 -28.33 -5.46
N LYS A 491 20.33 -27.07 -5.57
CA LYS A 491 20.16 -26.16 -4.41
C LYS A 491 18.82 -26.31 -3.70
N TRP A 492 17.92 -27.12 -4.26
CA TRP A 492 16.62 -27.45 -3.70
C TRP A 492 16.63 -28.79 -2.94
N GLU A 493 17.83 -29.32 -2.67
CA GLU A 493 18.06 -30.49 -1.85
C GLU A 493 19.15 -30.22 -0.79
N SER A 494 19.12 -31.00 0.29
CA SER A 494 20.16 -30.95 1.32
C SER A 494 20.49 -32.35 1.82
N LYS A 495 21.78 -32.61 2.02
CA LYS A 495 22.22 -33.82 2.71
C LYS A 495 21.91 -33.70 4.21
N ILE A 496 21.38 -34.77 4.79
CA ILE A 496 21.12 -34.89 6.22
C ILE A 496 22.42 -35.30 6.91
N SER A 497 22.86 -34.48 7.85
CA SER A 497 24.08 -34.74 8.65
C SER A 497 23.91 -35.95 9.58
N GLU A 498 25.01 -36.43 10.16
CA GLU A 498 24.99 -37.51 11.16
C GLU A 498 24.08 -37.19 12.36
N LYS A 499 23.95 -35.90 12.72
CA LYS A 499 23.06 -35.42 13.80
C LYS A 499 21.64 -35.13 13.33
N GLY A 500 21.27 -35.52 12.11
CA GLY A 500 19.93 -35.30 11.56
C GLY A 500 19.60 -33.84 11.20
N ALA A 501 20.61 -32.97 11.11
CA ALA A 501 20.44 -31.58 10.70
C ALA A 501 20.60 -31.42 9.19
N ALA A 502 19.73 -30.61 8.57
CA ALA A 502 19.78 -30.21 7.16
C ALA A 502 19.13 -28.82 7.00
N ARG A 503 19.42 -28.12 5.89
CA ARG A 503 18.85 -26.79 5.63
C ARG A 503 18.60 -26.61 4.13
N ILE A 504 17.40 -26.18 3.77
CA ILE A 504 17.03 -25.78 2.40
C ILE A 504 16.51 -24.34 2.46
N GLN A 505 16.90 -23.51 1.49
CA GLN A 505 16.45 -22.11 1.40
C GLN A 505 16.00 -21.76 -0.01
N PHE A 506 14.91 -21.00 -0.12
CA PHE A 506 14.41 -20.46 -1.37
C PHE A 506 13.57 -19.21 -1.12
N ARG A 507 13.37 -18.37 -2.15
CA ARG A 507 12.43 -17.23 -2.08
C ARG A 507 11.00 -17.69 -2.38
N VAL A 508 10.02 -16.99 -1.82
CA VAL A 508 8.59 -17.26 -2.11
C VAL A 508 8.31 -17.19 -3.61
N LEU A 509 8.73 -16.12 -4.28
CA LEU A 509 8.54 -15.95 -5.72
C LEU A 509 9.17 -17.10 -6.53
N ALA A 510 10.39 -17.52 -6.19
CA ALA A 510 11.06 -18.63 -6.85
C ALA A 510 10.29 -19.96 -6.66
N HIS A 511 9.71 -20.18 -5.48
CA HIS A 511 8.86 -21.36 -5.22
C HIS A 511 7.58 -21.34 -6.03
N LEU A 512 6.93 -20.18 -6.14
CA LEU A 512 5.73 -20.02 -6.97
C LEU A 512 6.02 -20.28 -8.45
N LEU A 513 7.10 -19.69 -8.97
CA LEU A 513 7.58 -19.91 -10.35
C LEU A 513 7.99 -21.36 -10.62
N ALA A 514 8.43 -22.09 -9.59
CA ALA A 514 8.68 -23.53 -9.66
C ALA A 514 7.40 -24.40 -9.67
N GLY A 515 6.20 -23.80 -9.76
CA GLY A 515 4.92 -24.52 -9.69
C GLY A 515 4.52 -24.89 -8.26
N SER A 516 5.09 -24.21 -7.26
CA SER A 516 4.77 -24.38 -5.84
C SER A 516 4.88 -25.82 -5.31
N PRO A 517 6.01 -26.51 -5.52
CA PRO A 517 6.16 -27.90 -5.12
C PRO A 517 6.01 -28.07 -3.60
N ARG A 518 5.20 -29.04 -3.16
CA ARG A 518 4.99 -29.36 -1.73
C ARG A 518 5.43 -30.75 -1.35
N LYS A 519 5.51 -31.66 -2.32
CA LYS A 519 5.90 -33.04 -2.10
C LYS A 519 7.41 -33.09 -1.91
N MET A 520 7.81 -33.57 -0.74
CA MET A 520 9.20 -33.78 -0.38
C MET A 520 9.45 -35.26 -0.12
N GLU A 521 10.69 -35.68 -0.34
CA GLU A 521 11.13 -37.04 -0.07
C GLU A 521 12.52 -37.06 0.58
N ILE A 522 12.76 -38.10 1.37
CA ILE A 522 14.10 -38.42 1.88
C ILE A 522 14.56 -39.68 1.16
N VAL A 523 15.68 -39.58 0.47
CA VAL A 523 16.24 -40.65 -0.35
C VAL A 523 17.64 -41.04 0.13
N LYS A 524 17.91 -42.33 0.17
CA LYS A 524 19.24 -42.86 0.49
C LYS A 524 19.83 -43.51 -0.75
N LYS A 525 20.97 -42.97 -1.19
CA LYS A 525 21.74 -43.52 -2.31
C LYS A 525 22.56 -44.72 -1.84
N SER A 526 22.35 -45.87 -2.46
CA SER A 526 23.14 -47.09 -2.26
C SER A 526 23.67 -47.58 -3.61
N GLY A 527 24.86 -47.11 -4.00
CA GLY A 527 25.39 -47.32 -5.35
C GLY A 527 24.56 -46.54 -6.39
N ASP A 528 24.19 -47.20 -7.48
CA ASP A 528 23.35 -46.61 -8.56
C ASP A 528 21.84 -46.64 -8.24
N LYS A 529 21.44 -47.15 -7.07
CA LYS A 529 20.03 -47.23 -6.66
C LYS A 529 19.72 -46.16 -5.61
N GLU A 530 18.61 -45.46 -5.83
CA GLU A 530 17.99 -44.59 -4.83
C GLU A 530 16.87 -45.36 -4.13
N ASP A 531 16.93 -45.43 -2.80
CA ASP A 531 15.84 -45.96 -1.98
C ASP A 531 15.08 -44.80 -1.32
N ILE A 532 13.75 -44.79 -1.49
CA ILE A 532 12.88 -43.73 -0.95
C ILE A 532 12.50 -44.12 0.47
N MET A 533 13.07 -43.42 1.44
CA MET A 533 12.82 -43.70 2.85
C MET A 533 11.45 -43.18 3.30
N VAL A 534 11.08 -41.97 2.89
CA VAL A 534 9.78 -41.36 3.23
C VAL A 534 9.38 -40.32 2.18
N ARG A 535 8.06 -40.16 2.00
CA ARG A 535 7.43 -39.07 1.24
C ARG A 535 6.44 -38.34 2.12
N PHE A 536 6.41 -37.02 2.03
CA PHE A 536 5.50 -36.18 2.81
C PHE A 536 5.20 -34.88 2.07
N ASN A 537 4.13 -34.20 2.49
CA ASN A 537 3.81 -32.86 2.00
C ASN A 537 4.27 -31.84 3.03
N ALA A 538 5.03 -30.84 2.61
CA ALA A 538 5.43 -29.72 3.44
C ALA A 538 4.41 -28.57 3.35
N LYS A 539 4.25 -27.87 4.47
CA LYS A 539 3.66 -26.53 4.54
C LYS A 539 4.73 -25.58 5.06
N PHE A 540 4.78 -24.37 4.51
CA PHE A 540 5.86 -23.43 4.79
C PHE A 540 5.42 -22.28 5.69
N SER A 541 6.25 -22.01 6.69
CA SER A 541 6.24 -20.82 7.54
C SER A 541 7.42 -19.93 7.22
N LEU A 542 7.23 -18.62 7.38
CA LEU A 542 8.26 -17.59 7.21
C LEU A 542 8.67 -17.00 8.57
N PRO A 543 9.95 -16.63 8.75
CA PRO A 543 11.08 -16.92 7.85
C PRO A 543 11.54 -18.39 7.94
N GLU A 544 11.09 -19.14 8.95
CA GLU A 544 11.55 -20.50 9.25
C GLU A 544 10.41 -21.51 9.30
N SER A 545 10.57 -22.60 8.53
CA SER A 545 9.77 -23.83 8.58
C SER A 545 10.56 -24.92 9.30
N LYS A 546 10.08 -25.35 10.47
CA LYS A 546 10.76 -26.39 11.25
C LYS A 546 10.23 -27.76 10.88
N LEU A 547 11.13 -28.67 10.51
CA LEU A 547 10.83 -30.08 10.26
C LEU A 547 11.61 -30.94 11.26
N ASP A 548 10.89 -31.70 12.07
CA ASP A 548 11.49 -32.73 12.93
C ASP A 548 11.43 -34.09 12.24
N LEU A 549 12.59 -34.65 11.91
CA LEU A 549 12.70 -35.97 11.29
C LEU A 549 12.18 -37.08 12.20
N ALA A 550 12.20 -36.90 13.52
CA ALA A 550 11.69 -37.89 14.47
C ALA A 550 10.21 -38.24 14.25
N ASP A 551 9.44 -37.30 13.71
CA ASP A 551 8.03 -37.47 13.33
C ASP A 551 7.85 -38.39 12.11
N LEU A 552 8.90 -38.52 11.30
CA LEU A 552 8.92 -39.30 10.06
C LEU A 552 9.52 -40.70 10.24
N TYR A 553 9.97 -41.05 11.46
CA TYR A 553 10.51 -42.38 11.73
C TYR A 553 9.45 -43.45 11.43
N PRO A 554 9.83 -44.57 10.78
CA PRO A 554 8.93 -45.73 10.66
C PRO A 554 8.48 -46.17 12.05
N ARG A 555 7.18 -46.05 12.36
CA ARG A 555 6.63 -46.57 13.61
C ARG A 555 6.24 -48.03 13.39
N SER A 556 6.78 -48.93 14.22
CA SER A 556 6.52 -50.38 14.14
C SER A 556 5.18 -50.81 14.74
N ASP A 557 4.49 -49.90 15.43
CA ASP A 557 3.44 -50.24 16.40
C ASP A 557 2.08 -49.65 15.97
N TYR A 558 1.73 -49.77 14.69
CA TYR A 558 0.37 -49.44 14.27
C TYR A 558 -0.56 -50.65 14.48
N PRO A 559 -1.77 -50.42 15.00
CA PRO A 559 -2.66 -51.50 15.37
C PRO A 559 -3.11 -52.22 14.11
N LYS A 560 -3.01 -53.54 14.09
CA LYS A 560 -3.53 -54.36 12.99
C LYS A 560 -5.01 -54.62 13.17
N ASN A 561 -5.48 -54.67 14.43
CA ASN A 561 -6.88 -54.90 14.75
C ASN A 561 -7.70 -53.60 14.85
N ILE A 562 -7.95 -52.94 13.72
CA ILE A 562 -8.78 -51.71 13.69
C ILE A 562 -10.30 -51.98 13.66
N GLY A 563 -10.74 -53.24 13.56
CA GLY A 563 -12.16 -53.57 13.52
C GLY A 563 -12.81 -53.45 14.90
N GLY A 564 -13.96 -52.77 14.99
CA GLY A 564 -14.67 -52.58 16.26
C GLY A 564 -15.60 -51.37 16.29
N SER A 565 -16.13 -51.09 17.47
CA SER A 565 -16.90 -49.88 17.76
C SER A 565 -16.03 -48.92 18.55
N TYR A 566 -16.04 -47.64 18.18
CA TYR A 566 -15.25 -46.60 18.81
C TYR A 566 -16.18 -45.56 19.42
N THR A 567 -15.90 -45.18 20.65
CA THR A 567 -16.49 -43.97 21.25
C THR A 567 -15.74 -42.77 20.70
N VAL A 568 -16.46 -41.80 20.13
CA VAL A 568 -15.90 -40.70 19.36
C VAL A 568 -16.34 -39.36 19.96
N SER A 569 -15.40 -38.44 20.04
CA SER A 569 -15.63 -37.03 20.31
C SER A 569 -15.34 -36.24 19.04
N MET A 570 -16.23 -35.32 18.69
CA MET A 570 -16.04 -34.39 17.58
C MET A 570 -15.96 -32.97 18.11
N TYR A 571 -14.85 -32.29 17.85
CA TYR A 571 -14.74 -30.86 18.01
C TYR A 571 -15.15 -30.15 16.72
N ASN A 572 -16.24 -29.37 16.76
CA ASN A 572 -16.68 -28.55 15.64
C ASN A 572 -15.91 -27.22 15.67
N THR A 573 -14.98 -27.04 14.74
CA THR A 573 -14.08 -25.87 14.70
C THR A 573 -14.82 -24.58 14.31
N THR A 574 -15.96 -24.68 13.63
CA THR A 574 -16.79 -23.52 13.25
C THR A 574 -17.57 -22.96 14.44
N THR A 575 -18.03 -23.82 15.35
CA THR A 575 -18.86 -23.43 16.51
C THR A 575 -18.11 -23.42 17.84
N GLY A 576 -16.90 -23.98 17.88
CA GLY A 576 -16.08 -24.14 19.08
C GLY A 576 -16.64 -25.13 20.11
N LYS A 577 -17.61 -25.98 19.73
CA LYS A 577 -18.27 -26.93 20.62
C LYS A 577 -17.83 -28.36 20.37
N THR A 578 -17.76 -29.15 21.44
CA THR A 578 -17.53 -30.59 21.38
C THR A 578 -18.86 -31.34 21.43
N ILE A 579 -18.99 -32.36 20.58
CA ILE A 579 -20.03 -33.38 20.64
C ILE A 579 -19.35 -34.68 21.03
N ASP A 580 -19.70 -35.20 22.21
CA ASP A 580 -19.18 -36.45 22.74
C ASP A 580 -20.14 -37.62 22.49
N ASP A 581 -19.68 -38.83 22.80
CA ASP A 581 -20.45 -40.08 22.75
C ASP A 581 -21.00 -40.46 21.36
N LEU A 582 -20.33 -40.01 20.30
CA LEU A 582 -20.57 -40.47 18.94
C LEU A 582 -20.05 -41.91 18.78
N MET A 583 -20.64 -42.69 17.87
CA MET A 583 -20.23 -44.08 17.65
C MET A 583 -19.75 -44.29 16.22
N LEU A 584 -18.45 -44.56 16.05
CA LEU A 584 -17.89 -45.05 14.80
C LEU A 584 -17.89 -46.58 14.80
N LYS A 585 -18.44 -47.20 13.76
CA LYS A 585 -18.29 -48.63 13.50
C LYS A 585 -17.30 -48.85 12.38
N VAL A 586 -16.31 -49.71 12.63
CA VAL A 586 -15.29 -50.13 11.67
C VAL A 586 -15.41 -51.64 11.47
N THR A 587 -15.72 -52.07 10.25
CA THR A 587 -15.82 -53.49 9.89
C THR A 587 -14.74 -53.84 8.88
N VAL A 588 -13.78 -54.68 9.26
CA VAL A 588 -12.76 -55.16 8.31
C VAL A 588 -13.42 -56.09 7.30
N THR A 589 -13.33 -55.71 6.02
CA THR A 589 -13.95 -56.41 4.88
C THR A 589 -12.99 -57.34 4.17
N GLN A 590 -11.70 -56.97 4.10
CA GLN A 590 -10.67 -57.79 3.44
C GLN A 590 -9.29 -57.51 4.04
N GLU A 591 -8.56 -58.57 4.38
CA GLU A 591 -7.16 -58.50 4.85
C GLU A 591 -6.19 -58.68 3.68
N VAL A 592 -5.11 -57.89 3.61
CA VAL A 592 -4.02 -58.04 2.64
C VAL A 592 -2.65 -57.92 3.32
N SER A 593 -1.56 -58.19 2.59
CA SER A 593 -0.21 -58.26 3.18
C SER A 593 0.30 -56.94 3.77
N ASP A 594 -0.15 -55.80 3.26
CA ASP A 594 0.33 -54.46 3.66
C ASP A 594 -0.74 -53.62 4.39
N GLY A 595 -1.90 -54.21 4.70
CA GLY A 595 -3.03 -53.49 5.28
C GLY A 595 -4.35 -54.25 5.24
N CYS A 596 -5.46 -53.53 5.39
CA CYS A 596 -6.81 -54.09 5.24
C CYS A 596 -7.79 -53.08 4.63
N TYR A 597 -8.83 -53.57 3.96
CA TYR A 597 -9.98 -52.76 3.57
C TYR A 597 -11.05 -52.84 4.65
N ALA A 598 -11.55 -51.71 5.11
CA ALA A 598 -12.58 -51.66 6.16
C ALA A 598 -13.71 -50.68 5.80
N ASP A 599 -14.94 -51.05 6.16
CA ASP A 599 -16.10 -50.18 6.10
C ASP A 599 -16.17 -49.32 7.36
N PHE A 600 -16.28 -48.02 7.17
CA PHE A 600 -16.39 -47.03 8.24
C PHE A 600 -17.78 -46.40 8.20
N TYR A 601 -18.46 -46.37 9.35
CA TYR A 601 -19.77 -45.76 9.49
C TYR A 601 -19.88 -44.94 10.77
N LEU A 602 -20.06 -43.62 10.63
CA LEU A 602 -20.23 -42.67 11.73
C LEU A 602 -21.45 -41.78 11.48
N GLU A 603 -22.42 -41.82 12.38
CA GLU A 603 -23.64 -41.01 12.34
C GLU A 603 -23.93 -40.33 13.69
N ASN A 604 -24.62 -39.19 13.64
CA ASN A 604 -25.25 -38.59 14.81
C ASN A 604 -26.62 -38.04 14.43
N SER A 605 -27.68 -38.52 15.09
CA SER A 605 -29.02 -37.93 15.01
C SER A 605 -29.52 -37.65 13.58
N GLY A 606 -29.18 -38.55 12.64
CA GLY A 606 -29.56 -38.46 11.22
C GLY A 606 -28.52 -37.82 10.28
N SER A 607 -27.47 -37.21 10.81
CA SER A 607 -26.33 -36.70 10.02
C SER A 607 -25.21 -37.74 9.94
N VAL A 608 -24.82 -38.12 8.72
CA VAL A 608 -23.73 -39.06 8.46
C VAL A 608 -22.43 -38.27 8.23
N TYR A 609 -21.41 -38.56 9.04
CA TYR A 609 -20.11 -37.88 8.98
C TYR A 609 -19.08 -38.68 8.19
N LEU A 610 -19.21 -40.00 8.18
CA LEU A 610 -18.33 -40.91 7.46
C LEU A 610 -19.11 -42.15 7.05
N ASN A 611 -19.07 -42.49 5.76
CA ASN A 611 -19.64 -43.72 5.22
C ASN A 611 -18.83 -44.16 4.00
N GLY A 612 -18.15 -45.29 4.06
CA GLY A 612 -17.44 -45.85 2.92
C GLY A 612 -16.44 -46.95 3.28
N ASN A 613 -15.95 -47.63 2.25
CA ASN A 613 -14.90 -48.64 2.35
C ASN A 613 -13.54 -48.01 2.02
N TYR A 614 -12.59 -48.10 2.95
CA TYR A 614 -11.28 -47.46 2.81
C TYR A 614 -10.14 -48.44 3.13
N PHE A 615 -8.99 -48.22 2.48
CA PHE A 615 -7.79 -49.01 2.69
C PHE A 615 -6.95 -48.45 3.84
N TYR A 616 -6.65 -49.25 4.86
CA TYR A 616 -5.79 -48.94 5.98
C TYR A 616 -4.42 -49.61 5.82
N ARG A 617 -3.32 -48.85 5.95
CA ARG A 617 -1.95 -49.35 5.73
C ARG A 617 -1.18 -49.52 7.04
N TYR A 618 -0.78 -50.76 7.35
CA TYR A 618 -0.10 -51.11 8.61
C TYR A 618 1.24 -50.42 8.81
N ALA A 619 2.00 -50.13 7.75
CA ALA A 619 3.30 -49.47 7.88
C ALA A 619 3.20 -47.98 8.32
N THR A 620 2.01 -47.38 8.20
CA THR A 620 1.83 -45.93 8.39
C THR A 620 0.70 -45.57 9.35
N GLY A 621 -0.15 -46.53 9.70
CA GLY A 621 -1.37 -46.27 10.46
C GLY A 621 -2.38 -45.38 9.73
N LYS A 622 -2.22 -45.14 8.42
CA LYS A 622 -3.09 -44.22 7.66
C LYS A 622 -4.16 -44.96 6.87
N VAL A 623 -5.31 -44.32 6.75
CA VAL A 623 -6.41 -44.73 5.89
C VAL A 623 -6.38 -43.90 4.61
N ASN A 624 -6.54 -44.54 3.45
CA ASN A 624 -6.64 -43.88 2.16
C ASN A 624 -8.01 -43.22 2.02
N TYR A 625 -8.12 -42.01 2.57
CA TYR A 625 -9.33 -41.20 2.58
C TYR A 625 -9.10 -39.95 1.72
N ALA A 626 -9.90 -39.78 0.66
CA ALA A 626 -9.66 -38.75 -0.35
C ALA A 626 -9.98 -37.31 0.11
N LEU A 627 -10.73 -37.16 1.21
CA LEU A 627 -11.27 -35.88 1.67
C LEU A 627 -10.64 -35.41 2.99
N GLY A 628 -9.50 -35.96 3.39
CA GLY A 628 -8.83 -35.55 4.64
C GLY A 628 -7.77 -36.51 5.16
N ASP A 629 -7.32 -36.27 6.40
CA ASP A 629 -6.35 -37.13 7.10
C ASP A 629 -7.09 -38.03 8.09
N MET A 630 -6.91 -39.35 7.93
CA MET A 630 -7.41 -40.35 8.87
C MET A 630 -6.31 -41.33 9.23
N SER A 631 -6.14 -41.57 10.53
CA SER A 631 -5.12 -42.47 11.04
C SER A 631 -5.53 -43.18 12.31
N PHE A 632 -5.00 -44.38 12.49
CA PHE A 632 -5.03 -45.14 13.73
C PHE A 632 -3.67 -45.13 14.40
N SER A 633 -3.69 -45.19 15.73
CA SER A 633 -2.50 -45.25 16.57
C SER A 633 -2.79 -46.08 17.83
N GLY A 634 -1.73 -46.51 18.52
CA GLY A 634 -1.83 -47.35 19.71
C GLY A 634 -1.54 -48.81 19.39
N ASP A 635 -1.74 -49.69 20.37
CA ASP A 635 -1.52 -51.13 20.20
C ASP A 635 -2.84 -51.85 19.84
N ASP A 636 -2.78 -53.16 19.58
CA ASP A 636 -3.96 -53.96 19.20
C ASP A 636 -5.08 -53.99 20.26
N ASN A 637 -4.80 -53.58 21.50
CA ASN A 637 -5.75 -53.57 22.63
C ASN A 637 -6.26 -52.16 22.96
N ASN A 638 -5.49 -51.11 22.66
CA ASN A 638 -5.83 -49.70 22.90
C ASN A 638 -5.69 -48.92 21.60
N VAL A 639 -6.68 -49.08 20.72
CA VAL A 639 -6.68 -48.43 19.40
C VAL A 639 -7.36 -47.07 19.50
N SER A 640 -6.62 -46.01 19.20
CA SER A 640 -7.17 -44.68 18.97
C SER A 640 -7.26 -44.40 17.47
N PHE A 641 -8.21 -43.58 17.06
CA PHE A 641 -8.24 -43.00 15.73
C PHE A 641 -8.37 -41.49 15.78
N LYS A 642 -7.85 -40.85 14.75
CA LYS A 642 -8.07 -39.43 14.45
C LYS A 642 -8.57 -39.29 13.01
N PHE A 643 -9.52 -38.40 12.81
CA PHE A 643 -10.09 -38.06 11.52
C PHE A 643 -10.42 -36.58 11.47
N ASP A 644 -9.89 -35.85 10.48
CA ASP A 644 -10.26 -34.45 10.25
C ASP A 644 -11.18 -34.36 9.01
N ALA A 645 -12.37 -33.78 9.19
CA ALA A 645 -13.37 -33.57 8.14
C ALA A 645 -13.27 -32.15 7.56
N TYR A 646 -13.30 -32.08 6.24
CA TYR A 646 -13.07 -30.86 5.48
C TYR A 646 -14.35 -30.37 4.80
N ASP A 647 -14.48 -29.06 4.66
CA ASP A 647 -15.61 -28.42 3.98
C ASP A 647 -15.31 -28.26 2.49
N ASN A 648 -16.24 -27.66 1.74
CA ASN A 648 -16.07 -27.42 0.31
C ASN A 648 -14.91 -26.46 -0.02
N GLN A 649 -14.40 -25.72 0.98
CA GLN A 649 -13.24 -24.83 0.88
C GLN A 649 -11.95 -25.48 1.42
N LYS A 650 -11.98 -26.79 1.75
CA LYS A 650 -10.88 -27.55 2.34
C LYS A 650 -10.38 -26.98 3.68
N LYS A 651 -11.24 -26.33 4.46
CA LYS A 651 -11.00 -26.04 5.88
C LYS A 651 -11.52 -27.18 6.73
N VAL A 652 -10.80 -27.51 7.80
CA VAL A 652 -11.28 -28.50 8.79
C VAL A 652 -12.46 -27.88 9.52
N TRP A 653 -13.66 -28.45 9.38
CA TRP A 653 -14.86 -28.02 10.12
C TRP A 653 -15.16 -28.95 11.32
N GLY A 654 -14.61 -30.17 11.31
CA GLY A 654 -14.79 -31.15 12.38
C GLY A 654 -13.54 -31.99 12.59
N ALA A 655 -13.02 -32.00 13.83
CA ALA A 655 -11.92 -32.86 14.24
C ALA A 655 -12.46 -33.98 15.13
N PHE A 656 -12.31 -35.22 14.68
CA PHE A 656 -12.82 -36.42 15.34
C PHE A 656 -11.66 -37.18 15.98
N THR A 657 -11.84 -37.55 17.24
CA THR A 657 -10.96 -38.46 17.95
C THR A 657 -11.80 -39.56 18.57
N GLY A 658 -11.33 -40.79 18.53
CA GLY A 658 -12.06 -41.87 19.19
C GLY A 658 -11.17 -43.01 19.63
N HIS A 659 -11.72 -43.79 20.54
CA HIS A 659 -11.03 -44.87 21.22
C HIS A 659 -11.89 -46.12 21.15
N LYS A 660 -11.23 -47.26 20.87
CA LYS A 660 -11.86 -48.58 20.72
C LYS A 660 -12.27 -49.16 22.06
#